data_AF-A0A6P6WV25-F1
#
_entry.id   AF-A0A6P6WV25-F1
#
_cell.length_a   1.000
_cell.length_b   1.000
_cell.length_c   1.000
_cell.angle_alpha   90.00
_cell.angle_beta   90.00
_cell.angle_gamma   90.00
#
_symmetry.space_group_name_H-M   'P 1'
#
loop_
_entity.id
_entity.type
_entity.pdbx_description
1 polymer ?
#
loop_
_entity_poly.entity_id
_entity_poly.type
_entity_poly.pdbx_seq_one_letter_code
_entity_poly.pdbx_strand_id
1 'polypeptide(L)'
;MEMASTCSIYRVLLDWTVPYDVRVAIKHMKFLKTFLMCARKWSQSNDLYLESDNVVKKVSLPSFLSCIEDTFHKYEEDIHSLSLRLETDKNAQNTVNLAVFLEIKKQIKSLKQEIIQKIIQIYFALASNRSLQSNSCMTDDELLEFIDLILQDLADLTNYYMNWEISESYILSAQVQALEAKLTFLKSFIPFAKMRGTADIPALLLAHFEVAALNAARLSYMFSYWDDAKEMHNPEFYSMIYEQQQKIRAVDFQVYEIYMEVLRATRSSKSLHYRMMDQQILNNFNDSLIGCLWELFCCSSSFMDSMKDEMGILYAGLRFLRSILREHQEKMDEQNEKIGALLSEAGIIICSPSLNRVKGGEVSFSESTDALDCYDMLANTNIHIKHFKDQISGSSIIESIPSVHSLRAPEVSKTSSRMLSKGKMPITHEVMVGLDDEAEKVIERLVSGSKQVEIVPIVGMAGVGKTTLAKKVYNDRSVICNFHIRLWCTVSQEFNMKNVLLQILCSDGKHSRKDEFQNLDEHALLEKLYQRLLKNRYLVVFDDVWDIEVWNELRIAFPNDKNGSRIIFTSRFSNVASEVQYGGEPHYLHPLSEKESFELLLKKVFGKEDCPQGLRGIGMEIAKKCRGLPFAVVVVAGILATIEHDILVWEEFAESLSSTTVSGTDQWKKSLELSYEHLPYHLKACLLYFAAFREDEKIGAKNLMRLWIAEGFVEKIEGKRSEVIAEEYLMDLIGRNLVMVSKSGSIGGVKTCYIHDLIFEFCKDEAKEKKFLRVLQGYDELSIFIEPPNLPRLSIRSSVEDFIKSKLFCPHLGTLLFFYVTPGYEFRLVNISFLFCIYKHLKVLNLEGINLWLKEFPTEVESLLCLR
;
A
#
# COMPACT_ATOMS: atom_id res chain seq x y z
N MET A 1 23.49 23.96 30.37
CA MET A 1 23.11 22.56 30.11
C MET A 1 22.72 21.77 31.37
N GLU A 2 22.93 22.25 32.60
CA GLU A 2 22.68 21.42 33.81
C GLU A 2 21.35 21.65 34.57
N MET A 3 20.51 22.63 34.23
CA MET A 3 19.23 22.84 34.94
C MET A 3 18.01 22.14 34.32
N ALA A 4 18.19 21.24 33.36
CA ALA A 4 17.08 20.53 32.70
C ALA A 4 17.11 19.01 32.84
N SER A 5 17.96 18.47 33.70
CA SER A 5 17.80 17.08 34.19
C SER A 5 16.80 16.98 35.36
N THR A 6 16.20 18.10 35.78
CA THR A 6 15.41 18.21 37.02
C THR A 6 13.96 18.67 36.84
N CYS A 7 13.41 18.76 35.63
CA CYS A 7 11.97 19.01 35.48
C CYS A 7 11.23 17.69 35.81
N SER A 8 10.50 17.65 36.93
CA SER A 8 9.76 16.46 37.40
C SER A 8 8.82 15.91 36.34
N ILE A 9 8.32 16.77 35.45
CA ILE A 9 7.45 16.44 34.31
C ILE A 9 8.07 15.39 33.37
N TYR A 10 9.39 15.44 33.14
CA TYR A 10 10.06 14.48 32.24
C TYR A 10 10.20 13.09 32.87
N ARG A 11 10.30 12.99 34.20
CA ARG A 11 10.21 11.72 34.95
C ARG A 11 8.79 11.19 34.98
N VAL A 12 7.81 12.07 35.19
CA VAL A 12 6.36 11.74 35.20
C VAL A 12 5.89 11.15 33.88
N LEU A 13 6.39 11.61 32.73
CA LEU A 13 5.98 11.12 31.40
C LEU A 13 6.66 9.80 30.97
N LEU A 14 7.78 9.40 31.58
CA LEU A 14 8.60 8.26 31.15
C LEU A 14 8.64 7.08 32.15
N ASP A 15 8.49 7.31 33.46
CA ASP A 15 8.75 6.30 34.51
C ASP A 15 7.50 5.67 35.15
N TRP A 16 6.29 6.00 34.69
CA TRP A 16 5.09 5.42 35.28
C TRP A 16 4.86 3.96 34.82
N THR A 17 5.11 2.98 35.71
CA THR A 17 4.69 1.59 35.53
C THR A 17 3.18 1.45 35.75
N VAL A 18 2.38 1.81 34.75
CA VAL A 18 0.89 1.79 34.85
C VAL A 18 0.26 0.79 33.88
N PRO A 19 -0.92 0.23 34.21
CA PRO A 19 -1.76 -0.55 33.29
C PRO A 19 -1.85 0.04 31.88
N TYR A 20 -2.01 -0.84 30.87
CA TYR A 20 -2.06 -0.50 29.44
C TYR A 20 -3.01 0.67 29.13
N ASP A 21 -4.19 0.71 29.76
CA ASP A 21 -5.20 1.74 29.51
C ASP A 21 -4.85 3.14 30.08
N VAL A 22 -3.99 3.22 31.09
CA VAL A 22 -3.48 4.50 31.62
C VAL A 22 -2.31 5.03 30.79
N ARG A 23 -1.52 4.15 30.17
CA ARG A 23 -0.51 4.55 29.18
C ARG A 23 -1.12 5.24 27.96
N VAL A 24 -2.33 4.87 27.56
CA VAL A 24 -3.08 5.57 26.51
C VAL A 24 -3.41 7.01 26.94
N ALA A 25 -3.84 7.21 28.19
CA ALA A 25 -4.15 8.54 28.70
C ALA A 25 -2.89 9.44 28.87
N ILE A 26 -1.73 8.86 29.23
CA ILE A 26 -0.43 9.57 29.30
C ILE A 26 0.12 9.88 27.89
N LYS A 27 -0.14 9.01 26.91
CA LYS A 27 0.23 9.24 25.50
C LYS A 27 -0.32 10.57 24.96
N HIS A 28 -1.47 11.03 25.48
CA HIS A 28 -2.10 12.31 25.13
C HIS A 28 -1.43 13.53 25.81
N MET A 29 -0.46 13.33 26.69
CA MET A 29 0.37 14.40 27.26
C MET A 29 1.73 14.55 26.55
N LYS A 30 2.00 13.76 25.51
CA LYS A 30 3.19 13.94 24.65
C LYS A 30 3.29 15.34 24.06
N PHE A 31 2.17 15.93 23.67
CA PHE A 31 2.10 17.30 23.15
C PHE A 31 2.80 18.29 24.07
N LEU A 32 2.66 18.12 25.40
CA LEU A 32 3.28 18.98 26.41
C LEU A 32 4.80 19.10 26.25
N LYS A 33 5.47 18.04 25.77
CA LYS A 33 6.90 18.06 25.48
C LYS A 33 7.23 19.14 24.44
N THR A 34 6.44 19.22 23.36
CA THR A 34 6.54 20.24 22.32
C THR A 34 6.43 21.65 22.89
N PHE A 35 5.48 21.87 23.81
CA PHE A 35 5.33 23.16 24.47
C PHE A 35 6.48 23.49 25.43
N LEU A 36 6.89 22.55 26.27
CA LEU A 36 7.94 22.75 27.27
C LEU A 36 9.30 23.06 26.65
N MET A 37 9.64 22.41 25.52
CA MET A 37 10.86 22.71 24.77
C MET A 37 10.90 24.18 24.33
N CYS A 38 9.79 24.68 23.78
CA CYS A 38 9.73 26.04 23.26
C CYS A 38 9.56 27.10 24.37
N ALA A 39 8.75 26.80 25.40
CA ALA A 39 8.50 27.70 26.52
C ALA A 39 9.79 28.10 27.26
N ARG A 40 10.76 27.18 27.35
CA ARG A 40 12.09 27.44 27.93
C ARG A 40 12.92 28.45 27.12
N LYS A 41 12.72 28.52 25.81
CA LYS A 41 13.43 29.44 24.92
C LYS A 41 12.75 30.81 24.90
N TRP A 42 11.42 30.83 24.91
CA TRP A 42 10.61 32.04 25.03
C TRP A 42 10.76 32.76 26.38
N SER A 43 11.14 32.04 27.44
CA SER A 43 11.28 32.60 28.79
C SER A 43 12.50 33.50 28.95
N GLN A 44 13.41 33.52 27.97
CA GLN A 44 14.62 34.34 28.03
C GLN A 44 14.40 35.78 27.56
N SER A 45 13.22 36.13 27.01
CA SER A 45 13.04 37.42 26.34
C SER A 45 11.71 38.15 26.54
N ASN A 46 10.63 37.53 27.05
CA ASN A 46 9.30 38.17 27.01
C ASN A 46 8.48 38.10 28.32
N ASP A 47 7.85 39.23 28.65
CA ASP A 47 6.66 39.30 29.51
C ASP A 47 5.42 38.99 28.65
N LEU A 48 4.51 38.12 29.12
CA LEU A 48 3.28 37.77 28.40
C LEU A 48 2.09 38.57 28.93
N TYR A 49 1.25 39.03 28.01
CA TYR A 49 -0.05 39.62 28.32
C TYR A 49 -1.12 38.59 28.00
N LEU A 50 -1.69 37.98 29.04
CA LEU A 50 -2.78 37.02 28.91
C LEU A 50 -4.11 37.77 29.03
N GLU A 51 -5.00 37.58 28.05
CA GLU A 51 -6.39 38.02 28.14
C GLU A 51 -7.20 36.92 28.82
N SER A 52 -7.72 37.22 30.01
CA SER A 52 -8.72 36.40 30.70
C SER A 52 -9.80 37.32 31.26
N ASP A 53 -11.07 37.07 30.94
CA ASP A 53 -12.23 37.78 31.48
C ASP A 53 -12.13 39.32 31.41
N ASN A 54 -11.75 39.87 30.25
CA ASN A 54 -11.59 41.32 30.01
C ASN A 54 -10.53 42.03 30.90
N VAL A 55 -9.63 41.28 31.54
CA VAL A 55 -8.49 41.83 32.29
C VAL A 55 -7.18 41.34 31.67
N VAL A 56 -6.33 42.28 31.23
CA VAL A 56 -4.99 41.98 30.72
C VAL A 56 -4.05 41.79 31.91
N LYS A 57 -3.61 40.55 32.15
CA LYS A 57 -2.68 40.24 33.24
C LYS A 57 -1.27 40.05 32.68
N LYS A 58 -0.31 40.82 33.21
CA LYS A 58 1.12 40.64 32.93
C LYS A 58 1.62 39.43 33.71
N VAL A 59 2.06 38.39 33.01
CA VAL A 59 2.56 37.15 33.60
C VAL A 59 3.92 36.83 33.00
N SER A 60 4.93 36.58 33.86
CA SER A 60 6.22 36.11 33.38
C SER A 60 6.14 34.62 33.04
N LEU A 61 6.66 34.22 31.87
CA LEU A 61 6.62 32.82 31.45
C LEU A 61 7.22 31.83 32.49
N PRO A 62 8.28 32.17 33.26
CA PRO A 62 8.73 31.33 34.37
C PRO A 62 7.70 31.12 35.48
N SER A 63 6.96 32.17 35.88
CA SER A 63 5.91 32.04 36.89
C SER A 63 4.75 31.16 36.42
N PHE A 64 4.50 31.14 35.11
CA PHE A 64 3.49 30.29 34.50
C PHE A 64 3.94 28.84 34.39
N LEU A 65 5.19 28.59 34.01
CA LEU A 65 5.77 27.24 34.01
C LEU A 65 5.72 26.62 35.41
N SER A 66 6.02 27.41 36.46
CA SER A 66 5.81 27.00 37.86
C SER A 66 4.34 26.65 38.14
N CYS A 67 3.37 27.41 37.62
CA CYS A 67 1.95 27.09 37.79
C CYS A 67 1.55 25.79 37.07
N ILE A 68 2.12 25.49 35.90
CA ILE A 68 1.93 24.19 35.23
C ILE A 68 2.53 23.07 36.10
N GLU A 69 3.75 23.25 36.60
CA GLU A 69 4.41 22.28 37.49
C GLU A 69 3.60 22.05 38.77
N ASP A 70 3.08 23.10 39.42
CA ASP A 70 2.20 22.99 40.60
C ASP A 70 0.90 22.22 40.27
N THR A 71 0.35 22.46 39.07
CA THR A 71 -0.83 21.73 38.57
C THR A 71 -0.48 20.24 38.40
N PHE A 72 0.69 19.89 37.87
CA PHE A 72 1.13 18.50 37.78
C PHE A 72 1.24 17.83 39.14
N HIS A 73 1.96 18.46 40.08
CA HIS A 73 2.14 17.90 41.43
C HIS A 73 0.80 17.69 42.15
N LYS A 74 -0.15 18.61 42.00
CA LYS A 74 -1.52 18.49 42.55
C LYS A 74 -2.22 17.20 42.14
N TYR A 75 -2.09 16.78 40.88
CA TYR A 75 -2.76 15.58 40.36
C TYR A 75 -1.87 14.32 40.45
N GLU A 76 -0.55 14.47 40.54
CA GLU A 76 0.41 13.37 40.66
C GLU A 76 0.15 12.53 41.93
N GLU A 77 -0.02 13.19 43.08
CA GLU A 77 -0.29 12.51 44.35
C GLU A 77 -1.60 11.70 44.31
N ASP A 78 -2.65 12.27 43.71
CA ASP A 78 -3.96 11.63 43.55
C ASP A 78 -3.89 10.41 42.60
N ILE A 79 -3.24 10.54 41.45
CA ILE A 79 -3.10 9.45 40.48
C ILE A 79 -2.21 8.32 41.02
N HIS A 80 -1.12 8.67 41.70
CA HIS A 80 -0.21 7.70 42.32
C HIS A 80 -0.92 6.91 43.44
N SER A 81 -1.68 7.60 44.29
CA SER A 81 -2.52 6.99 45.33
C SER A 81 -3.55 6.02 44.74
N LEU A 82 -4.24 6.41 43.67
CA LEU A 82 -5.23 5.56 42.99
C LEU A 82 -4.57 4.35 42.28
N SER A 83 -3.37 4.52 41.73
CA SER A 83 -2.63 3.44 41.05
C SER A 83 -2.15 2.36 42.03
N LEU A 84 -1.66 2.75 43.22
CA LEU A 84 -1.31 1.83 44.31
C LEU A 84 -2.49 0.99 44.79
N ARG A 85 -3.71 1.55 44.78
CA ARG A 85 -4.95 0.82 45.11
C ARG A 85 -5.31 -0.24 44.05
N LEU A 86 -4.87 -0.05 42.80
CA LEU A 86 -5.08 -0.99 41.70
C LEU A 86 -4.12 -2.19 41.77
N GLU A 87 -2.91 -2.01 42.29
CA GLU A 87 -1.91 -3.07 42.44
C GLU A 87 -2.13 -3.97 43.67
N THR A 88 -2.76 -3.42 44.70
CA THR A 88 -2.95 -4.10 45.99
C THR A 88 -4.17 -5.03 46.05
N ASP A 89 -5.10 -4.94 45.08
CA ASP A 89 -6.39 -5.64 45.12
C ASP A 89 -6.57 -6.69 43.99
N LYS A 90 -5.65 -7.66 43.91
CA LYS A 90 -5.70 -8.75 42.91
C LYS A 90 -6.83 -9.77 43.12
N ASN A 91 -7.58 -9.70 44.24
CA ASN A 91 -8.56 -10.72 44.64
C ASN A 91 -10.02 -10.22 44.75
N ALA A 92 -10.31 -8.92 44.60
CA ALA A 92 -11.68 -8.40 44.66
C ALA A 92 -12.21 -7.91 43.29
N GLN A 93 -13.17 -8.66 42.75
CA GLN A 93 -14.23 -8.32 41.78
C GLN A 93 -13.98 -7.15 40.79
N ASN A 94 -13.95 -7.49 39.49
CA ASN A 94 -13.85 -6.64 38.28
C ASN A 94 -14.55 -5.26 38.34
N THR A 95 -15.61 -5.09 39.13
CA THR A 95 -16.37 -3.85 39.27
C THR A 95 -15.63 -2.75 40.05
N VAL A 96 -14.84 -3.11 41.08
CA VAL A 96 -14.08 -2.14 41.90
C VAL A 96 -12.88 -1.60 41.11
N ASN A 97 -12.18 -2.47 40.39
CA ASN A 97 -11.08 -2.08 39.50
C ASN A 97 -11.54 -1.15 38.36
N LEU A 98 -12.75 -1.36 37.84
CA LEU A 98 -13.34 -0.46 36.84
C LEU A 98 -13.67 0.92 37.43
N ALA A 99 -14.15 1.00 38.68
CA ALA A 99 -14.47 2.28 39.33
C ALA A 99 -13.21 3.11 39.64
N VAL A 100 -12.15 2.47 40.15
CA VAL A 100 -10.85 3.14 40.38
C VAL A 100 -10.23 3.58 39.05
N PHE A 101 -10.33 2.75 38.00
CA PHE A 101 -9.89 3.11 36.66
C PHE A 101 -10.65 4.33 36.08
N LEU A 102 -11.98 4.39 36.25
CA LEU A 102 -12.78 5.54 35.83
C LEU A 102 -12.41 6.82 36.60
N GLU A 103 -12.06 6.72 37.88
CA GLU A 103 -11.61 7.86 38.67
C GLU A 103 -10.22 8.34 38.21
N ILE A 104 -9.27 7.44 37.95
CA ILE A 104 -7.96 7.78 37.36
C ILE A 104 -8.18 8.49 36.01
N LYS A 105 -9.04 7.96 35.15
CA LYS A 105 -9.37 8.57 33.85
C LYS A 105 -9.96 9.98 34.03
N LYS A 106 -10.81 10.20 35.03
CA LYS A 106 -11.40 11.50 35.35
C LYS A 106 -10.37 12.50 35.88
N GLN A 107 -9.43 12.06 36.73
CA GLN A 107 -8.35 12.91 37.22
C GLN A 107 -7.42 13.32 36.08
N ILE A 108 -7.03 12.39 35.21
CA ILE A 108 -6.24 12.69 34.01
C ILE A 108 -7.00 13.64 33.08
N LYS A 109 -8.31 13.44 32.88
CA LYS A 109 -9.14 14.35 32.08
C LYS A 109 -9.15 15.77 32.69
N SER A 110 -9.27 15.89 34.01
CA SER A 110 -9.30 17.18 34.70
C SER A 110 -7.94 17.91 34.62
N LEU A 111 -6.84 17.18 34.85
CA LEU A 111 -5.46 17.66 34.65
C LEU A 111 -5.25 18.17 33.22
N LYS A 112 -5.70 17.38 32.23
CA LYS A 112 -5.66 17.73 30.81
C LYS A 112 -6.45 19.00 30.52
N GLN A 113 -7.65 19.14 31.10
CA GLN A 113 -8.46 20.35 30.92
C GLN A 113 -7.79 21.61 31.49
N GLU A 114 -7.24 21.52 32.71
CA GLU A 114 -6.61 22.67 33.37
C GLU A 114 -5.32 23.10 32.67
N ILE A 115 -4.52 22.16 32.17
CA ILE A 115 -3.24 22.44 31.50
C ILE A 115 -3.42 22.88 30.05
N ILE A 116 -4.27 22.22 29.27
CA ILE A 116 -4.41 22.55 27.85
C ILE A 116 -5.01 23.95 27.68
N GLN A 117 -6.00 24.34 28.48
CA GLN A 117 -6.58 25.67 28.41
C GLN A 117 -5.52 26.76 28.69
N LYS A 118 -4.67 26.53 29.70
CA LYS A 118 -3.51 27.36 30.04
C LYS A 118 -2.52 27.46 28.85
N ILE A 119 -2.18 26.35 28.21
CA ILE A 119 -1.26 26.32 27.05
C ILE A 119 -1.84 27.02 25.82
N ILE A 120 -3.12 26.78 25.50
CA ILE A 120 -3.80 27.42 24.36
C ILE A 120 -3.77 28.95 24.50
N GLN A 121 -4.00 29.47 25.70
CA GLN A 121 -3.92 30.91 25.98
C GLN A 121 -2.51 31.48 25.75
N ILE A 122 -1.47 30.72 26.08
CA ILE A 122 -0.08 31.15 25.82
C ILE A 122 0.21 31.20 24.34
N TYR A 123 -0.11 30.13 23.60
CA TYR A 123 0.11 30.15 22.16
C TYR A 123 -0.63 31.30 21.49
N PHE A 124 -1.86 31.60 21.95
CA PHE A 124 -2.61 32.76 21.49
C PHE A 124 -1.91 34.08 21.82
N ALA A 125 -1.46 34.27 23.06
CA ALA A 125 -0.76 35.49 23.47
C ALA A 125 0.58 35.66 22.74
N LEU A 126 1.33 34.57 22.53
CA LEU A 126 2.58 34.59 21.76
C LEU A 126 2.33 34.95 20.30
N ALA A 127 1.36 34.30 19.65
CA ALA A 127 1.03 34.59 18.25
C ALA A 127 0.47 36.00 18.05
N SER A 128 -0.30 36.53 19.03
CA SER A 128 -0.93 37.85 18.94
C SER A 128 0.03 39.01 19.28
N ASN A 129 0.98 38.80 20.19
CA ASN A 129 2.00 39.81 20.53
C ASN A 129 3.12 39.90 19.48
N ARG A 130 3.23 38.93 18.57
CA ARG A 130 4.18 38.93 17.45
C ARG A 130 3.59 39.70 16.28
N SER A 131 4.01 40.96 16.12
CA SER A 131 3.77 41.68 14.87
C SER A 131 4.77 41.21 13.81
N LEU A 132 4.38 41.26 12.53
CA LEU A 132 5.25 41.03 11.37
C LEU A 132 6.54 41.89 11.44
N GLN A 133 6.51 43.03 12.12
CA GLN A 133 7.66 43.93 12.29
C GLN A 133 8.66 43.50 13.38
N SER A 134 8.40 42.41 14.12
CA SER A 134 9.29 41.91 15.18
C SER A 134 10.23 40.82 14.67
N ASN A 135 11.52 40.86 15.05
CA ASN A 135 12.47 39.79 14.72
C ASN A 135 12.04 38.46 15.37
N SER A 136 12.19 37.35 14.63
CA SER A 136 12.04 35.98 15.16
C SER A 136 12.85 35.81 16.44
N CYS A 137 12.30 35.12 17.44
CA CYS A 137 13.08 34.76 18.64
C CYS A 137 13.81 33.43 18.51
N MET A 138 13.46 32.63 17.50
CA MET A 138 14.06 31.33 17.23
C MET A 138 15.08 31.49 16.10
N THR A 139 16.18 30.73 16.18
CA THR A 139 16.97 30.46 14.98
C THR A 139 16.14 29.59 14.03
N ASP A 140 16.53 29.53 12.76
CA ASP A 140 15.87 28.67 11.79
C ASP A 140 15.99 27.17 12.13
N ASP A 141 17.14 26.72 12.65
CA ASP A 141 17.31 25.35 13.14
C ASP A 141 16.35 25.04 14.30
N GLU A 142 16.16 25.98 15.24
CA GLU A 142 15.22 25.85 16.35
C GLU A 142 13.75 25.83 15.87
N LEU A 143 13.43 26.64 14.86
CA LEU A 143 12.11 26.66 14.26
C LEU A 143 11.81 25.36 13.50
N LEU A 144 12.78 24.79 12.78
CA LEU A 144 12.64 23.51 12.10
C LEU A 144 12.41 22.37 13.11
N GLU A 145 13.15 22.34 14.23
CA GLU A 145 12.92 21.38 15.31
C GLU A 145 11.51 21.52 15.91
N PHE A 146 11.05 22.77 16.09
CA PHE A 146 9.69 23.02 16.58
C PHE A 146 8.61 22.52 15.60
N ILE A 147 8.77 22.81 14.30
CA ILE A 147 7.86 22.31 13.26
C ILE A 147 7.82 20.78 13.23
N ASP A 148 8.97 20.11 13.42
CA ASP A 148 9.04 18.64 13.46
C ASP A 148 8.26 18.03 14.61
N LEU A 149 8.34 18.64 15.79
CA LEU A 149 7.54 18.21 16.94
C LEU A 149 6.04 18.41 16.69
N ILE A 150 5.63 19.53 16.07
CA ILE A 150 4.22 19.76 15.72
C ILE A 150 3.75 18.73 14.67
N LEU A 151 4.56 18.45 13.64
CA LEU A 151 4.21 17.45 12.63
C LEU A 151 4.06 16.05 13.24
N GLN A 152 4.91 15.69 14.20
CA GLN A 152 4.79 14.44 14.95
C GLN A 152 3.49 14.39 15.78
N ASP A 153 3.18 15.49 16.46
CA ASP A 153 1.96 15.66 17.25
C ASP A 153 0.70 15.53 16.36
N LEU A 154 0.68 16.17 15.19
CA LEU A 154 -0.42 16.06 14.22
C LEU A 154 -0.54 14.65 13.64
N ALA A 155 0.56 13.97 13.34
CA ALA A 155 0.54 12.59 12.86
C ALA A 155 -0.03 11.63 13.92
N ASP A 156 0.31 11.82 15.19
CA ASP A 156 -0.25 11.08 16.32
C ASP A 156 -1.77 11.33 16.45
N LEU A 157 -2.24 12.57 16.26
CA LEU A 157 -3.67 12.93 16.22
C LEU A 157 -4.40 12.29 15.04
N THR A 158 -3.84 12.39 13.83
CA THR A 158 -4.41 11.79 12.63
C THR A 158 -4.59 10.29 12.83
N ASN A 159 -3.57 9.58 13.33
CA ASN A 159 -3.68 8.16 13.64
C ASN A 159 -4.73 7.86 14.71
N TYR A 160 -4.95 8.76 15.67
CA TYR A 160 -5.96 8.61 16.71
C TYR A 160 -7.39 8.75 16.17
N TYR A 161 -7.70 9.83 15.44
CA TYR A 161 -9.03 10.10 14.89
C TYR A 161 -9.45 9.09 13.82
N MET A 162 -8.50 8.54 13.08
CA MET A 162 -8.75 7.52 12.06
C MET A 162 -9.22 6.18 12.66
N ASN A 163 -9.11 5.98 13.98
CA ASN A 163 -9.66 4.82 14.68
C ASN A 163 -11.13 5.01 15.13
N TRP A 164 -11.74 6.17 14.89
CA TRP A 164 -13.10 6.48 15.35
C TRP A 164 -14.12 6.36 14.20
N GLU A 165 -15.21 5.63 14.41
CA GLU A 165 -16.22 5.29 13.39
C GLU A 165 -17.22 6.42 13.04
N ILE A 166 -16.90 7.70 13.30
CA ILE A 166 -17.87 8.82 13.20
C ILE A 166 -17.57 9.72 11.99
N SER A 167 -18.59 10.06 11.20
CA SER A 167 -18.49 10.91 10.00
C SER A 167 -17.88 12.31 10.23
N GLU A 168 -17.97 12.85 11.45
CA GLU A 168 -17.40 14.17 11.81
C GLU A 168 -15.88 14.14 12.01
N SER A 169 -15.30 12.96 12.27
CA SER A 169 -13.84 12.73 12.29
C SER A 169 -13.18 13.10 10.95
N TYR A 170 -13.92 12.97 9.85
CA TYR A 170 -13.42 13.25 8.50
C TYR A 170 -13.09 14.73 8.26
N ILE A 171 -13.98 15.64 8.68
CA ILE A 171 -13.78 17.08 8.50
C ILE A 171 -12.54 17.52 9.29
N LEU A 172 -12.41 17.00 10.51
CA LEU A 172 -11.26 17.28 11.37
C LEU A 172 -9.96 16.70 10.78
N SER A 173 -9.99 15.46 10.29
CA SER A 173 -8.85 14.81 9.66
C SER A 173 -8.37 15.57 8.41
N ALA A 174 -9.28 16.00 7.54
CA ALA A 174 -8.95 16.84 6.38
C ALA A 174 -8.33 18.19 6.80
N GLN A 175 -8.83 18.78 7.90
CA GLN A 175 -8.29 20.00 8.48
C GLN A 175 -6.89 19.82 9.06
N VAL A 176 -6.61 18.68 9.72
CA VAL A 176 -5.28 18.32 10.23
C VAL A 176 -4.31 18.08 9.07
N GLN A 177 -4.71 17.32 8.06
CA GLN A 177 -3.88 17.07 6.86
C GLN A 177 -3.50 18.36 6.13
N ALA A 178 -4.44 19.29 5.99
CA ALA A 178 -4.17 20.61 5.40
C ALA A 178 -3.19 21.45 6.25
N LEU A 179 -3.12 21.21 7.55
CA LEU A 179 -2.15 21.85 8.45
C LEU A 179 -0.77 21.20 8.30
N GLU A 180 -0.70 19.87 8.29
CA GLU A 180 0.52 19.09 8.05
C GLU A 180 1.17 19.49 6.72
N ALA A 181 0.39 19.61 5.64
CA ALA A 181 0.88 20.00 4.32
C ALA A 181 1.56 21.37 4.32
N LYS A 182 0.99 22.37 5.02
CA LYS A 182 1.58 23.71 5.14
C LYS A 182 2.85 23.71 5.97
N LEU A 183 2.85 23.04 7.12
CA LEU A 183 4.04 22.93 7.96
C LEU A 183 5.17 22.21 7.22
N THR A 184 4.85 21.19 6.44
CA THR A 184 5.81 20.49 5.58
C THR A 184 6.39 21.41 4.52
N PHE A 185 5.56 22.25 3.90
CA PHE A 185 6.03 23.29 2.98
C PHE A 185 7.00 24.27 3.67
N LEU A 186 6.61 24.85 4.82
CA LEU A 186 7.47 25.76 5.59
C LEU A 186 8.81 25.12 5.97
N LYS A 187 8.75 23.87 6.47
CA LYS A 187 9.92 23.07 6.83
C LYS A 187 10.87 22.88 5.64
N SER A 188 10.33 22.64 4.45
CA SER A 188 11.12 22.41 3.24
C SER A 188 11.66 23.71 2.61
N PHE A 189 10.94 24.82 2.77
CA PHE A 189 11.29 26.10 2.14
C PHE A 189 12.53 26.75 2.79
N ILE A 190 12.67 26.68 4.13
CA ILE A 190 13.79 27.28 4.87
C ILE A 190 15.16 26.76 4.37
N PRO A 191 15.43 25.44 4.34
CA PRO A 191 16.70 24.93 3.82
C PRO A 191 16.89 25.18 2.33
N PHE A 192 15.80 25.14 1.55
CA PHE A 192 15.85 25.44 0.11
C PHE A 192 16.28 26.89 -0.16
N ALA A 193 15.72 27.85 0.58
CA ALA A 193 16.07 29.27 0.51
C ALA A 193 17.57 29.49 0.82
N LYS A 194 18.04 28.94 1.95
CA LYS A 194 19.47 28.96 2.32
C LYS A 194 20.36 28.41 1.20
N MET A 195 19.98 27.27 0.63
CA MET A 195 20.71 26.61 -0.45
C MET A 195 20.78 27.47 -1.73
N ARG A 196 19.73 28.24 -2.05
CA ARG A 196 19.72 29.16 -3.20
C ARG A 196 20.58 30.42 -2.99
N GLY A 197 21.16 30.61 -1.80
CA GLY A 197 22.13 31.66 -1.53
C GLY A 197 21.56 32.85 -0.74
N THR A 198 20.34 32.74 -0.20
CA THR A 198 19.82 33.67 0.82
C THR A 198 20.28 33.17 2.20
N ALA A 199 21.57 33.37 2.51
CA ALA A 199 22.17 32.91 3.76
C ALA A 199 21.44 33.47 5.01
N ASP A 200 20.89 34.68 4.87
CA ASP A 200 20.05 35.33 5.87
C ASP A 200 18.61 35.36 5.33
N ILE A 201 17.79 34.38 5.72
CA ILE A 201 16.35 34.44 5.46
C ILE A 201 15.82 35.74 6.09
N PRO A 202 15.07 36.60 5.36
CA PRO A 202 14.64 37.87 5.90
C PRO A 202 13.88 37.69 7.23
N ALA A 203 14.21 38.52 8.23
CA ALA A 203 13.63 38.42 9.57
C ALA A 203 12.09 38.44 9.57
N LEU A 204 11.49 39.20 8.64
CA LEU A 204 10.04 39.25 8.41
C LEU A 204 9.45 37.89 8.00
N LEU A 205 10.14 37.14 7.14
CA LEU A 205 9.70 35.82 6.69
C LEU A 205 9.84 34.77 7.80
N LEU A 206 10.95 34.81 8.54
CA LEU A 206 11.16 33.91 9.69
C LEU A 206 10.12 34.16 10.79
N ALA A 207 9.80 35.43 11.06
CA ALA A 207 8.73 35.81 12.00
C ALA A 207 7.35 35.30 11.54
N HIS A 208 7.05 35.36 10.23
CA HIS A 208 5.83 34.76 9.69
C HIS A 208 5.78 33.25 9.92
N PHE A 209 6.88 32.52 9.69
CA PHE A 209 6.93 31.07 9.92
C PHE A 209 6.77 30.72 11.40
N GLU A 210 7.36 31.52 12.29
CA GLU A 210 7.18 31.36 13.74
C GLU A 210 5.70 31.53 14.13
N VAL A 211 5.03 32.57 13.63
CA VAL A 211 3.59 32.80 13.89
C VAL A 211 2.73 31.65 13.33
N ALA A 212 3.03 31.17 12.12
CA ALA A 212 2.33 30.03 11.53
C ALA A 212 2.50 28.75 12.37
N ALA A 213 3.73 28.46 12.83
CA ALA A 213 4.02 27.32 13.70
C ALA A 213 3.35 27.44 15.07
N LEU A 214 3.33 28.63 15.68
CA LEU A 214 2.62 28.89 16.94
C LEU A 214 1.11 28.65 16.82
N ASN A 215 0.49 29.13 15.74
CA ASN A 215 -0.92 28.90 15.47
C ASN A 215 -1.21 27.42 15.17
N ALA A 216 -0.30 26.73 14.47
CA ALA A 216 -0.43 25.29 14.21
C ALA A 216 -0.32 24.46 15.50
N ALA A 217 0.62 24.79 16.38
CA ALA A 217 0.75 24.17 17.68
C ALA A 217 -0.53 24.40 18.50
N ARG A 218 -1.03 25.64 18.56
CA ARG A 218 -2.32 25.95 19.21
C ARG A 218 -3.45 25.04 18.71
N LEU A 219 -3.57 24.89 17.40
CA LEU A 219 -4.58 24.01 16.79
C LEU A 219 -4.38 22.55 17.17
N SER A 220 -3.15 22.03 17.13
CA SER A 220 -2.82 20.66 17.59
C SER A 220 -3.29 20.42 19.03
N TYR A 221 -3.06 21.38 19.93
CA TYR A 221 -3.53 21.32 21.31
C TYR A 221 -5.06 21.42 21.43
N MET A 222 -5.70 22.24 20.61
CA MET A 222 -7.15 22.33 20.59
C MET A 222 -7.79 21.02 20.10
N PHE A 223 -7.21 20.38 19.09
CA PHE A 223 -7.64 19.06 18.63
C PHE A 223 -7.47 18.03 19.76
N SER A 224 -6.29 17.96 20.39
CA SER A 224 -6.07 17.02 21.49
C SER A 224 -7.00 17.24 22.69
N TYR A 225 -7.48 18.47 22.93
CA TYR A 225 -8.37 18.83 24.02
C TYR A 225 -9.77 18.21 23.90
N TRP A 226 -10.38 18.23 22.70
CA TRP A 226 -11.80 17.93 22.48
C TRP A 226 -12.05 16.47 22.10
N ASP A 227 -11.67 15.60 23.04
CA ASP A 227 -11.60 14.13 22.93
C ASP A 227 -12.96 13.42 23.19
N ASP A 228 -14.04 14.15 23.47
CA ASP A 228 -15.37 13.56 23.75
C ASP A 228 -16.36 13.78 22.59
N ALA A 229 -16.95 12.68 22.11
CA ALA A 229 -17.93 12.65 21.00
C ALA A 229 -19.14 13.59 21.19
N LYS A 230 -19.44 14.04 22.41
CA LYS A 230 -20.53 15.00 22.68
C LYS A 230 -20.12 16.47 22.44
N GLU A 231 -18.83 16.79 22.51
CA GLU A 231 -18.30 18.16 22.40
C GLU A 231 -17.87 18.49 20.96
N MET A 232 -17.56 17.50 20.13
CA MET A 232 -17.28 17.67 18.68
C MET A 232 -18.46 18.24 17.88
N HIS A 233 -19.69 18.10 18.37
CA HIS A 233 -20.88 18.67 17.73
C HIS A 233 -21.06 20.19 17.94
N ASN A 234 -20.13 20.89 18.60
CA ASN A 234 -20.24 22.33 18.81
C ASN A 234 -19.83 23.10 17.52
N PRO A 235 -20.75 23.83 16.85
CA PRO A 235 -20.44 24.61 15.65
C PRO A 235 -19.38 25.70 15.88
N GLU A 236 -19.28 26.22 17.10
CA GLU A 236 -18.27 27.22 17.49
C GLU A 236 -16.85 26.65 17.37
N PHE A 237 -16.67 25.34 17.54
CA PHE A 237 -15.39 24.67 17.36
C PHE A 237 -14.89 24.75 15.93
N TYR A 238 -15.74 24.36 14.99
CA TYR A 238 -15.41 24.32 13.58
C TYR A 238 -15.16 25.74 13.06
N SER A 239 -15.94 26.72 13.54
CA SER A 239 -15.68 28.14 13.27
C SER A 239 -14.31 28.56 13.80
N MET A 240 -13.98 28.22 15.05
CA MET A 240 -12.70 28.57 15.66
C MET A 240 -11.52 27.90 14.95
N ILE A 241 -11.62 26.62 14.58
CA ILE A 241 -10.60 25.91 13.80
C ILE A 241 -10.41 26.58 12.45
N TYR A 242 -11.52 26.87 11.75
CA TYR A 242 -11.50 27.54 10.45
C TYR A 242 -10.82 28.91 10.54
N GLU A 243 -11.18 29.74 11.52
CA GLU A 243 -10.54 31.03 11.76
C GLU A 243 -9.03 30.91 12.01
N GLN A 244 -8.60 29.97 12.86
CA GLN A 244 -7.16 29.75 13.09
C GLN A 244 -6.45 29.25 11.83
N GLN A 245 -7.09 28.39 11.04
CA GLN A 245 -6.53 27.93 9.77
C GLN A 245 -6.35 29.08 8.77
N GLN A 246 -7.27 30.05 8.75
CA GLN A 246 -7.14 31.24 7.91
C GLN A 246 -5.95 32.10 8.33
N LYS A 247 -5.69 32.25 9.64
CA LYS A 247 -4.48 32.94 10.13
C LYS A 247 -3.17 32.29 9.71
N ILE A 248 -3.18 30.99 9.41
CA ILE A 248 -2.03 30.25 8.87
C ILE A 248 -1.97 30.35 7.32
N ARG A 249 -3.09 30.63 6.64
CA ARG A 249 -3.15 30.81 5.17
C ARG A 249 -2.86 32.25 4.73
N ALA A 250 -3.18 33.23 5.57
CA ALA A 250 -3.02 34.63 5.25
C ALA A 250 -1.52 34.97 5.16
N VAL A 251 -1.04 35.13 3.93
CA VAL A 251 0.28 35.70 3.66
C VAL A 251 0.07 37.19 3.42
N ASP A 252 0.63 38.03 4.29
CA ASP A 252 0.66 39.48 4.06
C ASP A 252 1.36 39.76 2.73
N PHE A 253 0.89 40.74 1.97
CA PHE A 253 1.48 41.12 0.68
C PHE A 253 3.00 41.35 0.80
N GLN A 254 3.48 41.92 1.91
CA GLN A 254 4.91 42.12 2.16
C GLN A 254 5.69 40.81 2.33
N VAL A 255 5.09 39.80 2.97
CA VAL A 255 5.68 38.47 3.13
C VAL A 255 5.68 37.71 1.81
N TYR A 256 4.61 37.87 1.03
CA TYR A 256 4.50 37.31 -0.31
C TYR A 256 5.61 37.82 -1.24
N GLU A 257 5.87 39.13 -1.25
CA GLU A 257 6.99 39.69 -2.05
C GLU A 257 8.34 39.08 -1.62
N ILE A 258 8.54 38.84 -0.31
CA ILE A 258 9.76 38.18 0.17
C ILE A 258 9.85 36.72 -0.30
N TYR A 259 8.74 35.95 -0.27
CA TYR A 259 8.73 34.59 -0.86
C TYR A 259 9.19 34.62 -2.31
N MET A 260 8.69 35.59 -3.08
CA MET A 260 9.04 35.75 -4.48
C MET A 260 10.48 36.20 -4.68
N GLU A 261 11.01 37.10 -3.86
CA GLU A 261 12.43 37.49 -3.87
C GLU A 261 13.34 36.28 -3.62
N VAL A 262 13.01 35.46 -2.62
CA VAL A 262 13.77 34.24 -2.29
C VAL A 262 13.74 33.23 -3.43
N LEU A 263 12.58 33.01 -4.05
CA LEU A 263 12.44 32.09 -5.18
C LEU A 263 13.13 32.62 -6.45
N ARG A 264 13.08 33.94 -6.70
CA ARG A 264 13.78 34.55 -7.86
C ARG A 264 15.29 34.66 -7.66
N ALA A 265 15.78 34.52 -6.43
CA ALA A 265 17.20 34.62 -6.13
C ALA A 265 18.00 33.59 -6.94
N THR A 266 18.96 34.09 -7.72
CA THR A 266 20.00 33.28 -8.36
C THR A 266 21.15 33.07 -7.40
N ARG A 267 21.82 31.92 -7.50
CA ARG A 267 22.92 31.52 -6.63
C ARG A 267 23.95 32.65 -6.46
N SER A 268 24.21 33.07 -5.22
CA SER A 268 25.24 34.09 -4.95
C SER A 268 26.64 33.50 -5.08
N SER A 269 27.59 34.29 -5.57
CA SER A 269 28.99 33.89 -5.75
C SER A 269 29.70 33.49 -4.44
N LYS A 270 29.16 33.88 -3.27
CA LYS A 270 29.66 33.51 -1.94
C LYS A 270 29.28 32.08 -1.51
N SER A 271 28.28 31.45 -2.14
CA SER A 271 27.85 30.06 -1.86
C SER A 271 28.71 28.98 -2.53
N LEU A 272 29.70 29.37 -3.37
CA LEU A 272 30.59 28.46 -4.09
C LEU A 272 31.53 27.63 -3.20
N HIS A 273 31.61 27.90 -1.89
CA HIS A 273 32.42 27.14 -0.94
C HIS A 273 31.74 25.88 -0.37
N TYR A 274 30.41 25.75 -0.49
CA TYR A 274 29.67 24.51 -0.20
C TYR A 274 29.31 23.86 -1.54
N ARG A 275 30.11 22.87 -1.94
CA ARG A 275 30.19 22.44 -3.34
C ARG A 275 29.09 21.47 -3.78
N MET A 276 28.10 21.16 -2.94
CA MET A 276 27.10 20.12 -3.23
C MET A 276 25.70 20.65 -2.93
N MET A 277 24.80 20.58 -3.90
CA MET A 277 23.36 20.72 -3.62
C MET A 277 22.89 19.46 -2.91
N ASP A 278 22.32 19.63 -1.73
CA ASP A 278 21.75 18.51 -1.01
C ASP A 278 20.48 18.06 -1.75
N GLN A 279 20.60 16.91 -2.41
CA GLN A 279 19.52 16.26 -3.16
C GLN A 279 18.31 16.01 -2.26
N GLN A 280 18.51 15.81 -0.95
CA GLN A 280 17.43 15.68 0.03
C GLN A 280 16.67 17.00 0.20
N ILE A 281 17.35 18.16 0.24
CA ILE A 281 16.69 19.47 0.32
C ILE A 281 15.81 19.71 -0.91
N LEU A 282 16.35 19.44 -2.10
CA LEU A 282 15.59 19.54 -3.35
C LEU A 282 14.38 18.60 -3.37
N ASN A 283 14.56 17.34 -2.96
CA ASN A 283 13.48 16.37 -2.92
C ASN A 283 12.39 16.78 -1.94
N ASN A 284 12.75 17.21 -0.73
CA ASN A 284 11.80 17.65 0.29
C ASN A 284 10.98 18.87 -0.17
N PHE A 285 11.63 19.83 -0.83
CA PHE A 285 10.94 21.00 -1.38
C PHE A 285 10.02 20.62 -2.54
N ASN A 286 10.50 19.77 -3.45
CA ASN A 286 9.68 19.24 -4.55
C ASN A 286 8.44 18.49 -4.04
N ASP A 287 8.59 17.59 -3.06
CA ASP A 287 7.46 16.85 -2.45
C ASP A 287 6.41 17.80 -1.82
N SER A 288 6.87 18.92 -1.27
CA SER A 288 6.01 19.98 -0.73
C SER A 288 5.26 20.72 -1.84
N LEU A 289 5.94 21.11 -2.93
CA LEU A 289 5.31 21.73 -4.10
C LEU A 289 4.28 20.80 -4.75
N ILE A 290 4.60 19.51 -4.89
CA ILE A 290 3.65 18.48 -5.35
C ILE A 290 2.42 18.46 -4.43
N GLY A 291 2.60 18.58 -3.11
CA GLY A 291 1.48 18.69 -2.16
C GLY A 291 0.62 19.92 -2.36
N CYS A 292 1.23 21.10 -2.45
CA CYS A 292 0.50 22.34 -2.66
C CYS A 292 -0.27 22.32 -3.98
N LEU A 293 0.35 21.83 -5.06
CA LEU A 293 -0.27 21.72 -6.38
C LEU A 293 -1.38 20.66 -6.40
N TRP A 294 -1.22 19.54 -5.70
CA TRP A 294 -2.27 18.52 -5.56
C TRP A 294 -3.52 19.06 -4.89
N GLU A 295 -3.37 19.82 -3.79
CA GLU A 295 -4.50 20.47 -3.12
C GLU A 295 -5.22 21.46 -4.06
N LEU A 296 -4.45 22.31 -4.76
CA LEU A 296 -4.99 23.25 -5.72
C LEU A 296 -5.76 22.54 -6.84
N PHE A 297 -5.21 21.44 -7.34
CA PHE A 297 -5.82 20.62 -8.38
C PHE A 297 -7.14 19.99 -7.91
N CYS A 298 -7.22 19.55 -6.65
CA CYS A 298 -8.43 18.96 -6.07
C CYS A 298 -9.53 19.98 -5.72
N CYS A 299 -9.18 21.26 -5.48
CA CYS A 299 -10.14 22.33 -5.15
C CYS A 299 -10.78 23.02 -6.38
N SER A 300 -10.58 22.49 -7.59
CA SER A 300 -10.55 23.27 -8.84
C SER A 300 -11.87 23.49 -9.59
N SER A 301 -13.05 23.42 -8.95
CA SER A 301 -14.32 23.68 -9.67
C SER A 301 -14.36 25.08 -10.33
N SER A 302 -13.55 26.02 -9.84
CA SER A 302 -13.44 27.42 -10.28
C SER A 302 -12.41 27.73 -11.37
N PHE A 303 -11.56 26.77 -11.78
CA PHE A 303 -10.56 26.99 -12.84
C PHE A 303 -11.07 26.58 -14.23
N MET A 304 -10.63 27.33 -15.26
CA MET A 304 -10.81 26.98 -16.67
C MET A 304 -10.12 25.64 -16.98
N ASP A 305 -10.71 24.83 -17.88
CA ASP A 305 -10.15 23.51 -18.22
C ASP A 305 -8.72 23.60 -18.79
N SER A 306 -8.43 24.61 -19.62
CA SER A 306 -7.07 24.85 -20.14
C SER A 306 -6.03 25.08 -19.03
N MET A 307 -6.41 25.74 -17.94
CA MET A 307 -5.53 25.96 -16.81
C MET A 307 -5.33 24.68 -15.99
N LYS A 308 -6.37 23.85 -15.86
CA LYS A 308 -6.24 22.52 -15.23
C LYS A 308 -5.29 21.63 -16.02
N ASP A 309 -5.36 21.67 -17.35
CA ASP A 309 -4.47 20.92 -18.23
C ASP A 309 -3.01 21.34 -18.00
N GLU A 310 -2.74 22.64 -18.01
CA GLU A 310 -1.41 23.20 -17.74
C GLU A 310 -0.90 22.84 -16.34
N MET A 311 -1.74 22.97 -15.30
CA MET A 311 -1.41 22.52 -13.93
C MET A 311 -1.10 21.01 -13.88
N GLY A 312 -1.82 20.19 -14.64
CA GLY A 312 -1.58 18.76 -14.77
C GLY A 312 -0.21 18.45 -15.38
N ILE A 313 0.21 19.21 -16.39
CA ILE A 313 1.53 19.09 -17.00
C ILE A 313 2.63 19.46 -15.99
N LEU A 314 2.45 20.56 -15.24
CA LEU A 314 3.40 20.98 -14.19
C LEU A 314 3.50 19.90 -13.12
N TYR A 315 2.36 19.35 -12.70
CA TYR A 315 2.30 18.28 -11.70
C TYR A 315 3.05 17.03 -12.16
N ALA A 316 2.83 16.57 -13.39
CA ALA A 316 3.56 15.47 -13.99
C ALA A 316 5.07 15.78 -14.09
N GLY A 317 5.41 17.03 -14.38
CA GLY A 317 6.78 17.55 -14.40
C GLY A 317 7.47 17.45 -13.04
N LEU A 318 6.84 17.93 -11.97
CA LEU A 318 7.39 17.84 -10.60
C LEU A 318 7.54 16.39 -10.14
N ARG A 319 6.61 15.49 -10.51
CA ARG A 319 6.77 14.05 -10.27
C ARG A 319 7.97 13.45 -10.99
N PHE A 320 8.22 13.86 -12.23
CA PHE A 320 9.43 13.46 -12.96
C PHE A 320 10.71 13.95 -12.29
N LEU A 321 10.72 15.19 -11.77
CA LEU A 321 11.86 15.67 -10.96
C LEU A 321 12.03 14.83 -9.68
N ARG A 322 10.94 14.40 -9.05
CA ARG A 322 10.98 13.53 -7.86
C ARG A 322 11.62 12.18 -8.16
N SER A 323 11.30 11.55 -9.30
CA SER A 323 11.90 10.26 -9.66
C SER A 323 13.42 10.40 -9.82
N ILE A 324 13.90 11.46 -10.46
CA ILE A 324 15.34 11.75 -10.59
C ILE A 324 15.97 11.98 -9.21
N LEU A 325 15.34 12.81 -8.37
CA LEU A 325 15.88 13.17 -7.06
C LEU A 325 15.92 11.99 -6.06
N ARG A 326 15.17 10.91 -6.30
CA ARG A 326 15.22 9.70 -5.45
C ARG A 326 16.18 8.63 -5.99
N GLU A 327 16.53 8.67 -7.26
CA GLU A 327 17.59 7.83 -7.82
C GLU A 327 18.97 8.33 -7.36
N HIS A 328 19.74 7.48 -6.69
CA HIS A 328 21.10 7.83 -6.26
C HIS A 328 22.04 7.76 -7.47
N GLN A 329 22.52 8.90 -7.96
CA GLN A 329 23.46 8.98 -9.08
C GLN A 329 24.73 9.76 -8.69
N GLU A 330 25.89 9.24 -9.09
CA GLU A 330 27.17 9.94 -8.93
C GLU A 330 27.28 11.08 -9.97
N LYS A 331 27.62 12.31 -9.52
CA LYS A 331 27.82 13.54 -10.32
C LYS A 331 26.54 14.27 -10.80
N MET A 332 25.66 14.62 -9.86
CA MET A 332 24.41 15.36 -10.12
C MET A 332 24.51 16.89 -9.96
N ASP A 333 25.67 17.49 -9.67
CA ASP A 333 25.73 18.90 -9.26
C ASP A 333 25.14 19.90 -10.27
N GLU A 334 25.46 19.75 -11.57
CA GLU A 334 24.89 20.61 -12.63
C GLU A 334 23.39 20.37 -12.85
N GLN A 335 22.96 19.11 -12.72
CA GLN A 335 21.55 18.74 -12.87
C GLN A 335 20.72 19.26 -11.68
N ASN A 336 21.24 19.13 -10.46
CA ASN A 336 20.63 19.64 -9.24
C ASN A 336 20.45 21.16 -9.31
N GLU A 337 21.38 21.89 -9.93
CA GLU A 337 21.24 23.34 -10.12
C GLU A 337 20.08 23.68 -11.06
N LYS A 338 19.96 22.96 -12.18
CA LYS A 338 18.82 23.08 -13.11
C LYS A 338 17.50 22.70 -12.43
N ILE A 339 17.48 21.61 -11.67
CA ILE A 339 16.30 21.18 -10.89
C ILE A 339 15.92 22.27 -9.89
N GLY A 340 16.87 22.83 -9.15
CA GLY A 340 16.61 23.91 -8.20
C GLY A 340 16.03 25.17 -8.87
N ALA A 341 16.44 25.50 -10.10
CA ALA A 341 15.83 26.57 -10.88
C ALA A 341 14.39 26.25 -11.27
N LEU A 342 14.12 25.04 -11.77
CA LEU A 342 12.76 24.59 -12.12
C LEU A 342 11.83 24.56 -10.90
N LEU A 343 12.31 24.10 -9.74
CA LEU A 343 11.53 24.16 -8.49
C LEU A 343 11.25 25.59 -8.04
N SER A 344 12.17 26.53 -8.32
CA SER A 344 11.95 27.95 -8.02
C SER A 344 10.84 28.52 -8.90
N GLU A 345 10.86 28.23 -10.20
CA GLU A 345 9.79 28.63 -11.13
C GLU A 345 8.43 28.06 -10.71
N ALA A 346 8.37 26.75 -10.43
CA ALA A 346 7.15 26.11 -9.95
C ALA A 346 6.66 26.70 -8.62
N GLY A 347 7.58 26.99 -7.70
CA GLY A 347 7.28 27.67 -6.43
C GLY A 347 6.66 29.04 -6.63
N ILE A 348 7.16 29.84 -7.58
CA ILE A 348 6.61 31.17 -7.91
C ILE A 348 5.15 31.04 -8.37
N ILE A 349 4.86 30.08 -9.23
CA ILE A 349 3.50 29.82 -9.73
C ILE A 349 2.57 29.38 -8.59
N ILE A 350 2.98 28.36 -7.84
CA ILE A 350 2.18 27.75 -6.76
C ILE A 350 1.89 28.75 -5.63
N CYS A 351 2.87 29.60 -5.29
CA CYS A 351 2.71 30.62 -4.26
C CYS A 351 2.02 31.89 -4.76
N SER A 352 1.71 32.03 -6.06
CA SER A 352 1.16 33.26 -6.62
C SER A 352 -0.17 33.67 -5.96
N PRO A 353 -0.45 34.99 -5.80
CA PRO A 353 -1.63 35.48 -5.09
C PRO A 353 -2.88 35.16 -5.88
N SER A 354 -2.80 35.19 -7.22
CA SER A 354 -3.89 34.85 -8.12
C SER A 354 -4.39 33.43 -7.82
N LEU A 355 -3.49 32.44 -7.80
CA LEU A 355 -3.84 31.04 -7.54
C LEU A 355 -4.39 30.83 -6.12
N ASN A 356 -3.84 31.56 -5.15
CA ASN A 356 -4.28 31.52 -3.75
C ASN A 356 -5.66 32.16 -3.53
N ARG A 357 -6.01 33.25 -4.24
CA ARG A 357 -7.35 33.88 -4.18
C ARG A 357 -8.44 32.95 -4.72
N VAL A 358 -8.14 32.16 -5.77
CA VAL A 358 -9.06 31.13 -6.27
C VAL A 358 -9.26 30.02 -5.26
N LYS A 359 -8.17 29.55 -4.64
CA LYS A 359 -8.25 28.55 -3.55
C LYS A 359 -9.10 29.05 -2.37
N GLY A 360 -9.08 30.35 -2.10
CA GLY A 360 -9.90 31.01 -1.08
C GLY A 360 -11.38 31.19 -1.43
N GLY A 361 -11.79 30.91 -2.67
CA GLY A 361 -13.16 31.14 -3.14
C GLY A 361 -13.51 32.62 -3.34
N GLU A 362 -12.51 33.50 -3.36
CA GLU A 362 -12.71 34.96 -3.38
C GLU A 362 -13.06 35.50 -4.77
N VAL A 363 -12.60 34.85 -5.85
CA VAL A 363 -12.75 35.33 -7.24
C VAL A 363 -12.84 34.15 -8.23
N SER A 364 -13.67 34.27 -9.27
CA SER A 364 -13.64 33.39 -10.46
C SER A 364 -12.49 33.80 -11.38
N PHE A 365 -11.61 32.87 -11.76
CA PHE A 365 -10.34 33.18 -12.45
C PHE A 365 -10.47 33.69 -13.90
N SER A 366 -11.69 33.81 -14.43
CA SER A 366 -11.96 33.99 -15.86
C SER A 366 -11.86 35.43 -16.39
N GLU A 367 -11.59 36.45 -15.57
CA GLU A 367 -11.74 37.87 -16.00
C GLU A 367 -10.60 38.84 -15.61
N SER A 368 -9.43 38.39 -15.13
CA SER A 368 -8.32 39.28 -14.75
C SER A 368 -7.05 39.13 -15.62
N THR A 369 -6.31 40.23 -15.82
CA THR A 369 -4.97 40.24 -16.44
C THR A 369 -3.98 39.35 -15.68
N ASP A 370 -4.09 39.32 -14.35
CA ASP A 370 -3.25 38.49 -13.47
C ASP A 370 -3.40 36.97 -13.72
N ALA A 371 -4.53 36.54 -14.31
CA ALA A 371 -4.77 35.14 -14.66
C ALA A 371 -4.02 34.74 -15.95
N LEU A 372 -3.91 35.66 -16.91
CA LEU A 372 -3.17 35.44 -18.15
C LEU A 372 -1.66 35.34 -17.89
N ASP A 373 -1.13 36.24 -17.04
CA ASP A 373 0.28 36.20 -16.63
C ASP A 373 0.62 34.88 -15.92
N CYS A 374 -0.27 34.41 -15.03
CA CYS A 374 -0.08 33.13 -14.34
C CYS A 374 -0.10 31.94 -15.32
N TYR A 375 -1.02 31.96 -16.29
CA TYR A 375 -1.09 30.94 -17.34
C TYR A 375 0.19 30.90 -18.18
N ASP A 376 0.68 32.06 -18.63
CA ASP A 376 1.90 32.16 -19.42
C ASP A 376 3.12 31.68 -18.65
N MET A 377 3.23 32.03 -17.36
CA MET A 377 4.28 31.49 -16.49
C MET A 377 4.22 29.97 -16.38
N LEU A 378 3.02 29.41 -16.24
CA LEU A 378 2.81 27.97 -16.15
C LEU A 378 3.24 27.26 -17.44
N ALA A 379 2.79 27.75 -18.59
CA ALA A 379 3.15 27.22 -19.90
C ALA A 379 4.67 27.29 -20.14
N ASN A 380 5.32 28.40 -19.78
CA ASN A 380 6.77 28.57 -19.91
C ASN A 380 7.55 27.59 -19.02
N THR A 381 7.17 27.44 -17.75
CA THR A 381 7.81 26.46 -16.85
C THR A 381 7.60 25.03 -17.33
N ASN A 382 6.44 24.71 -17.89
CA ASN A 382 6.19 23.40 -18.51
C ASN A 382 7.11 23.14 -19.70
N ILE A 383 7.37 24.14 -20.54
CA ILE A 383 8.36 24.06 -21.63
C ILE A 383 9.77 23.81 -21.08
N HIS A 384 10.17 24.52 -20.02
CA HIS A 384 11.48 24.34 -19.39
C HIS A 384 11.66 22.93 -18.80
N ILE A 385 10.66 22.42 -18.08
CA ILE A 385 10.68 21.05 -17.54
C ILE A 385 10.74 20.03 -18.67
N LYS A 386 9.97 20.22 -19.74
CA LYS A 386 9.99 19.34 -20.91
C LYS A 386 11.37 19.31 -21.56
N HIS A 387 11.97 20.47 -21.79
CA HIS A 387 13.32 20.57 -22.35
C HIS A 387 14.36 19.88 -21.45
N PHE A 388 14.27 20.06 -20.13
CA PHE A 388 15.13 19.35 -19.17
C PHE A 388 14.93 17.82 -19.24
N LYS A 389 13.67 17.36 -19.31
CA LYS A 389 13.33 15.95 -19.50
C LYS A 389 13.91 15.37 -20.79
N ASP A 390 13.83 16.11 -21.90
CA ASP A 390 14.37 15.70 -23.19
C ASP A 390 15.91 15.61 -23.16
N GLN A 391 16.58 16.54 -22.47
CA GLN A 391 18.03 16.50 -22.26
C GLN A 391 18.48 15.26 -21.49
N ILE A 392 17.77 14.91 -20.41
CA ILE A 392 18.10 13.72 -19.61
C ILE A 392 17.78 12.44 -20.40
N SER A 393 16.66 12.39 -21.11
CA SER A 393 16.24 11.23 -21.90
C SER A 393 17.18 10.95 -23.08
N GLY A 394 17.77 11.99 -23.68
CA GLY A 394 18.75 11.86 -24.77
C GLY A 394 20.16 11.46 -24.35
N SER A 395 20.46 11.43 -23.04
CA SER A 395 21.81 11.21 -22.49
C SER A 395 22.12 9.75 -22.11
N SER A 396 21.27 8.76 -22.47
CA SER A 396 21.41 7.33 -22.10
C SER A 396 21.52 7.03 -20.59
N ILE A 397 20.90 7.84 -19.72
CA ILE A 397 21.01 7.69 -18.25
C ILE A 397 19.74 7.10 -17.60
N ILE A 398 18.59 7.08 -18.29
CA ILE A 398 17.34 6.46 -17.79
C ILE A 398 16.86 5.39 -18.78
N GLU A 399 17.65 4.32 -18.96
CA GLU A 399 17.14 3.10 -19.58
C GLU A 399 16.41 2.24 -18.53
N SER A 400 15.18 2.65 -18.19
CA SER A 400 14.18 1.73 -17.63
C SER A 400 12.76 2.03 -18.14
N ILE A 401 12.66 2.76 -19.25
CA ILE A 401 11.40 2.93 -20.00
C ILE A 401 11.57 2.19 -21.34
N PRO A 402 10.83 1.09 -21.59
CA PRO A 402 10.97 0.33 -22.83
C PRO A 402 10.70 1.23 -24.04
N SER A 403 11.68 1.26 -24.94
CA SER A 403 11.70 2.01 -26.17
C SER A 403 10.42 1.81 -26.99
N VAL A 404 9.97 2.91 -27.57
CA VAL A 404 8.78 3.01 -28.40
C VAL A 404 9.14 2.59 -29.82
N HIS A 405 8.77 1.37 -30.20
CA HIS A 405 8.39 1.10 -31.57
C HIS A 405 6.86 1.02 -31.64
N SER A 406 6.28 2.05 -32.25
CA SER A 406 4.87 2.10 -32.62
C SER A 406 4.61 1.02 -33.67
N LEU A 407 4.06 -0.12 -33.25
CA LEU A 407 3.34 -0.99 -34.16
C LEU A 407 1.88 -0.57 -34.12
N ARG A 408 1.54 0.24 -35.13
CA ARG A 408 0.17 0.56 -35.53
C ARG A 408 -0.63 -0.75 -35.59
N ALA A 409 -1.70 -0.84 -34.81
CA ALA A 409 -2.65 -1.94 -34.93
C ALA A 409 -3.15 -1.99 -36.39
N PRO A 410 -3.07 -3.14 -37.08
CA PRO A 410 -3.80 -3.30 -38.32
C PRO A 410 -5.29 -3.36 -37.95
N GLU A 411 -6.05 -2.36 -38.38
CA GLU A 411 -7.40 -2.68 -38.86
C GLU A 411 -7.21 -3.72 -39.96
N VAL A 412 -7.82 -4.90 -39.85
CA VAL A 412 -8.32 -5.67 -41.01
C VAL A 412 -9.03 -6.97 -40.59
N SER A 413 -10.16 -7.16 -41.28
CA SER A 413 -10.96 -8.37 -41.53
C SER A 413 -11.49 -9.18 -40.35
N LYS A 414 -12.77 -8.94 -40.05
CA LYS A 414 -13.72 -9.93 -39.55
C LYS A 414 -13.70 -11.18 -40.45
N THR A 415 -13.01 -12.22 -40.03
CA THR A 415 -13.29 -13.57 -40.51
C THR A 415 -13.42 -14.49 -39.31
N SER A 416 -14.68 -14.81 -39.03
CA SER A 416 -15.14 -15.69 -37.98
C SER A 416 -14.70 -17.13 -38.24
N SER A 417 -14.19 -17.81 -37.23
CA SER A 417 -14.60 -19.19 -36.94
C SER A 417 -15.26 -19.21 -35.55
N ARG A 418 -16.60 -19.20 -35.56
CA ARG A 418 -17.42 -19.52 -34.38
C ARG A 418 -17.20 -20.99 -34.03
N MET A 419 -16.28 -21.28 -33.12
CA MET A 419 -16.33 -22.51 -32.33
C MET A 419 -16.54 -22.15 -30.87
N LEU A 420 -17.79 -21.84 -30.53
CA LEU A 420 -18.27 -22.01 -29.16
C LEU A 420 -18.30 -23.53 -28.93
N SER A 421 -17.32 -24.04 -28.21
CA SER A 421 -17.33 -25.44 -27.79
C SER A 421 -18.63 -25.70 -27.02
N LYS A 422 -19.32 -26.80 -27.34
CA LYS A 422 -20.46 -27.24 -26.53
C LYS A 422 -19.91 -27.56 -25.14
N GLY A 423 -20.15 -26.67 -24.17
CA GLY A 423 -19.70 -26.82 -22.79
C GLY A 423 -20.17 -28.12 -22.17
N LYS A 424 -19.38 -29.19 -22.31
CA LYS A 424 -19.36 -30.29 -21.35
C LYS A 424 -18.69 -29.72 -20.09
N MET A 425 -19.32 -29.88 -18.93
CA MET A 425 -18.65 -29.57 -17.67
C MET A 425 -17.31 -30.32 -17.62
N PRO A 426 -16.18 -29.63 -17.39
CA PRO A 426 -14.90 -30.30 -17.27
C PRO A 426 -14.97 -31.28 -16.09
N ILE A 427 -14.49 -32.51 -16.34
CA ILE A 427 -14.47 -33.59 -15.36
C ILE A 427 -13.56 -33.16 -14.20
N THR A 428 -14.16 -32.80 -13.06
CA THR A 428 -13.50 -32.30 -11.85
C THR A 428 -12.69 -33.35 -11.07
N HIS A 429 -12.24 -34.42 -11.72
CA HIS A 429 -11.38 -35.40 -11.06
C HIS A 429 -9.91 -34.98 -11.22
N GLU A 430 -9.22 -34.76 -10.10
CA GLU A 430 -7.76 -34.73 -10.06
C GLU A 430 -7.25 -36.11 -10.50
N VAL A 431 -6.91 -36.24 -11.79
CA VAL A 431 -6.29 -37.43 -12.33
C VAL A 431 -4.82 -37.43 -11.91
N MET A 432 -4.44 -38.37 -11.04
CA MET A 432 -3.05 -38.60 -10.64
C MET A 432 -2.53 -39.86 -11.33
N VAL A 433 -1.29 -39.80 -11.84
CA VAL A 433 -0.60 -40.91 -12.52
C VAL A 433 0.85 -40.92 -12.02
N GLY A 434 1.43 -42.10 -11.77
CA GLY A 434 2.86 -42.25 -11.46
C GLY A 434 3.32 -41.75 -10.09
N LEU A 435 2.41 -41.51 -9.15
CA LEU A 435 2.72 -40.97 -7.81
C LEU A 435 2.46 -41.96 -6.67
N ASP A 436 2.13 -43.22 -6.95
CA ASP A 436 1.84 -44.21 -5.88
C ASP A 436 3.12 -44.55 -5.10
N ASP A 437 4.17 -44.93 -5.81
CA ASP A 437 5.47 -45.34 -5.25
C ASP A 437 6.15 -44.19 -4.48
N GLU A 438 6.09 -42.98 -5.04
CA GLU A 438 6.64 -41.77 -4.41
C GLU A 438 5.85 -41.41 -3.14
N ALA A 439 4.51 -41.53 -3.16
CA ALA A 439 3.69 -41.27 -1.98
C ALA A 439 3.96 -42.28 -0.87
N GLU A 440 4.15 -43.56 -1.20
CA GLU A 440 4.46 -44.61 -0.22
C GLU A 440 5.77 -44.30 0.54
N LYS A 441 6.84 -43.94 -0.18
CA LYS A 441 8.13 -43.54 0.43
C LYS A 441 7.97 -42.37 1.40
N VAL A 442 7.21 -41.34 1.01
CA VAL A 442 7.00 -40.16 1.88
C VAL A 442 6.12 -40.53 3.08
N ILE A 443 5.05 -41.33 2.89
CA ILE A 443 4.18 -41.79 3.98
C ILE A 443 4.97 -42.60 5.01
N GLU A 444 5.81 -43.54 4.56
CA GLU A 444 6.65 -44.34 5.44
C GLU A 444 7.53 -43.46 6.32
N ARG A 445 8.18 -42.44 5.74
CA ARG A 445 9.00 -41.48 6.49
C ARG A 445 8.20 -40.66 7.50
N LEU A 446 6.99 -40.26 7.16
CA LEU A 446 6.12 -39.50 8.06
C LEU A 446 5.65 -40.33 9.26
N VAL A 447 5.30 -41.60 9.04
CA VAL A 447 4.69 -42.46 10.08
C VAL A 447 5.74 -43.18 10.92
N SER A 448 6.83 -43.67 10.31
CA SER A 448 7.82 -44.56 10.90
C SER A 448 9.17 -43.91 11.25
N GLY A 449 9.34 -42.60 11.01
CA GLY A 449 10.60 -41.89 11.28
C GLY A 449 10.91 -41.60 12.75
N SER A 450 11.87 -40.71 13.00
CA SER A 450 12.34 -40.32 14.34
C SER A 450 11.21 -39.83 15.26
N LYS A 451 11.39 -40.00 16.59
CA LYS A 451 10.52 -39.40 17.60
C LYS A 451 10.69 -37.87 17.70
N GLN A 452 11.84 -37.34 17.28
CA GLN A 452 12.03 -35.89 17.22
C GLN A 452 11.23 -35.28 16.06
N VAL A 453 11.01 -33.97 16.12
CA VAL A 453 10.47 -33.21 14.97
C VAL A 453 11.47 -33.32 13.82
N GLU A 454 10.97 -33.70 12.65
CA GLU A 454 11.76 -33.82 11.42
C GLU A 454 11.07 -33.04 10.30
N ILE A 455 11.88 -32.37 9.48
CA ILE A 455 11.42 -31.74 8.25
C ILE A 455 11.70 -32.68 7.08
N VAL A 456 10.68 -32.89 6.25
CA VAL A 456 10.72 -33.74 5.05
C VAL A 456 10.63 -32.83 3.83
N PRO A 457 11.78 -32.43 3.25
CA PRO A 457 11.77 -31.60 2.05
C PRO A 457 11.49 -32.45 0.81
N ILE A 458 10.48 -32.06 0.04
CA ILE A 458 10.14 -32.57 -1.29
C ILE A 458 10.65 -31.54 -2.31
N VAL A 459 11.67 -31.91 -3.07
CA VAL A 459 12.39 -31.01 -3.98
C VAL A 459 12.19 -31.45 -5.40
N GLY A 460 12.05 -30.50 -6.33
CA GLY A 460 11.94 -30.81 -7.74
C GLY A 460 11.59 -29.59 -8.56
N MET A 461 11.78 -29.67 -9.87
CA MET A 461 11.56 -28.54 -10.78
C MET A 461 10.11 -28.03 -10.75
N ALA A 462 9.91 -26.81 -11.28
CA ALA A 462 8.59 -26.24 -11.46
C ALA A 462 7.68 -27.17 -12.28
N GLY A 463 6.41 -27.30 -11.87
CA GLY A 463 5.41 -28.10 -12.59
C GLY A 463 5.55 -29.63 -12.50
N VAL A 464 6.52 -30.16 -11.74
CA VAL A 464 6.75 -31.61 -11.59
C VAL A 464 5.73 -32.33 -10.70
N GLY A 465 4.91 -31.60 -9.94
CA GLY A 465 3.83 -32.17 -9.12
C GLY A 465 4.13 -32.31 -7.62
N LYS A 466 5.06 -31.53 -7.05
CA LYS A 466 5.42 -31.55 -5.61
C LYS A 466 4.20 -31.35 -4.70
N THR A 467 3.43 -30.28 -4.95
CA THR A 467 2.20 -29.97 -4.23
C THR A 467 1.16 -31.08 -4.37
N THR A 468 1.07 -31.71 -5.55
CA THR A 468 0.18 -32.84 -5.80
C THR A 468 0.57 -34.06 -4.96
N LEU A 469 1.87 -34.39 -4.89
CA LEU A 469 2.39 -35.44 -4.03
C LEU A 469 2.12 -35.14 -2.55
N ALA A 470 2.41 -33.91 -2.09
CA ALA A 470 2.16 -33.50 -0.72
C ALA A 470 0.67 -33.57 -0.36
N LYS A 471 -0.25 -33.16 -1.25
CA LYS A 471 -1.70 -33.30 -1.06
C LYS A 471 -2.14 -34.76 -0.98
N LYS A 472 -1.59 -35.63 -1.84
CA LYS A 472 -1.88 -37.07 -1.83
C LYS A 472 -1.48 -37.70 -0.50
N VAL A 473 -0.27 -37.43 -0.04
CA VAL A 473 0.27 -37.91 1.23
C VAL A 473 -0.50 -37.34 2.42
N TYR A 474 -0.77 -36.03 2.43
CA TYR A 474 -1.51 -35.34 3.50
C TYR A 474 -2.90 -35.95 3.73
N ASN A 475 -3.57 -36.37 2.65
CA ASN A 475 -4.91 -36.96 2.67
C ASN A 475 -4.91 -38.49 2.78
N ASP A 476 -3.75 -39.14 2.88
CA ASP A 476 -3.70 -40.60 3.07
C ASP A 476 -4.27 -41.00 4.45
N ARG A 477 -4.96 -42.14 4.50
CA ARG A 477 -5.59 -42.61 5.75
C ARG A 477 -4.56 -42.87 6.85
N SER A 478 -3.39 -43.40 6.51
CA SER A 478 -2.32 -43.69 7.46
C SER A 478 -1.79 -42.41 8.09
N VAL A 479 -1.68 -41.33 7.29
CA VAL A 479 -1.29 -40.00 7.76
C VAL A 479 -2.39 -39.38 8.60
N ILE A 480 -3.66 -39.43 8.15
CA ILE A 480 -4.81 -38.90 8.89
C ILE A 480 -4.91 -39.50 10.29
N CYS A 481 -4.74 -40.82 10.42
CA CYS A 481 -4.86 -41.53 11.69
C CYS A 481 -3.66 -41.32 12.63
N ASN A 482 -2.51 -40.90 12.10
CA ASN A 482 -1.26 -40.84 12.84
C ASN A 482 -0.98 -39.46 13.47
N PHE A 483 -1.59 -38.37 12.96
CA PHE A 483 -1.37 -37.01 13.44
C PHE A 483 -2.65 -36.41 14.04
N HIS A 484 -2.56 -35.93 15.29
CA HIS A 484 -3.67 -35.26 15.99
C HIS A 484 -4.03 -33.92 15.33
N ILE A 485 -3.01 -33.23 14.83
CA ILE A 485 -3.14 -31.91 14.20
C ILE A 485 -2.50 -31.99 12.82
N ARG A 486 -3.22 -31.56 11.78
CA ARG A 486 -2.70 -31.43 10.43
C ARG A 486 -3.01 -30.04 9.92
N LEU A 487 -1.99 -29.27 9.55
CA LEU A 487 -2.12 -27.89 9.08
C LEU A 487 -1.45 -27.75 7.72
N TRP A 488 -1.94 -26.80 6.91
CA TRP A 488 -1.42 -26.52 5.57
C TRP A 488 -1.31 -25.02 5.36
N CYS A 489 -0.18 -24.57 4.84
CA CYS A 489 0.05 -23.20 4.41
C CYS A 489 0.78 -23.20 3.07
N THR A 490 0.40 -22.29 2.18
CA THR A 490 1.16 -22.00 0.96
C THR A 490 1.96 -20.71 1.18
N VAL A 491 3.25 -20.76 0.88
CA VAL A 491 4.19 -19.66 1.08
C VAL A 491 4.38 -18.94 -0.25
N SER A 492 3.93 -17.69 -0.33
CA SER A 492 4.17 -16.86 -1.51
C SER A 492 5.63 -16.42 -1.59
N GLN A 493 6.13 -16.13 -2.80
CA GLN A 493 7.47 -15.57 -3.01
C GLN A 493 7.68 -14.28 -2.21
N GLU A 494 6.70 -13.38 -2.23
CA GLU A 494 6.61 -12.22 -1.34
C GLU A 494 5.89 -12.65 -0.05
N PHE A 495 6.62 -13.27 0.88
CA PHE A 495 6.00 -13.80 2.09
C PHE A 495 5.73 -12.69 3.12
N ASN A 496 4.61 -12.79 3.83
CA ASN A 496 4.29 -11.96 4.99
C ASN A 496 4.00 -12.88 6.19
N MET A 497 4.77 -12.72 7.27
CA MET A 497 4.75 -13.62 8.41
C MET A 497 3.35 -13.74 9.06
N LYS A 498 2.71 -12.60 9.33
CA LYS A 498 1.32 -12.58 9.84
C LYS A 498 0.36 -13.38 8.96
N ASN A 499 0.43 -13.23 7.63
CA ASN A 499 -0.44 -13.99 6.71
C ASN A 499 -0.17 -15.49 6.77
N VAL A 500 1.10 -15.90 6.82
CA VAL A 500 1.50 -17.32 6.96
C VAL A 500 0.94 -17.91 8.27
N LEU A 501 1.11 -17.21 9.40
CA LEU A 501 0.57 -17.64 10.69
C LEU A 501 -0.95 -17.74 10.69
N LEU A 502 -1.64 -16.76 10.10
CA LEU A 502 -3.09 -16.78 9.95
C LEU A 502 -3.56 -17.95 9.08
N GLN A 503 -2.87 -18.24 7.98
CA GLN A 503 -3.17 -19.41 7.14
C GLN A 503 -3.02 -20.71 7.93
N ILE A 504 -1.90 -20.89 8.65
CA ILE A 504 -1.64 -22.08 9.47
C ILE A 504 -2.74 -22.26 10.52
N LEU A 505 -3.03 -21.21 11.30
CA LEU A 505 -4.01 -21.23 12.40
C LEU A 505 -5.44 -21.44 11.91
N CYS A 506 -5.78 -21.00 10.70
CA CYS A 506 -7.11 -21.13 10.10
C CYS A 506 -7.25 -22.32 9.14
N SER A 507 -6.24 -23.17 9.01
CA SER A 507 -6.21 -24.28 8.03
C SER A 507 -7.17 -25.44 8.34
N ASP A 508 -7.78 -25.48 9.53
CA ASP A 508 -8.71 -26.55 9.95
C ASP A 508 -10.16 -26.38 9.43
N GLY A 509 -10.41 -25.40 8.56
CA GLY A 509 -11.69 -25.19 7.89
C GLY A 509 -12.76 -24.50 8.74
N LYS A 510 -12.47 -24.09 9.99
CA LYS A 510 -13.37 -23.29 10.81
C LYS A 510 -13.18 -21.80 10.48
N HIS A 511 -13.89 -21.33 9.45
CA HIS A 511 -13.88 -19.92 9.03
C HIS A 511 -14.26 -18.90 10.14
N SER A 512 -14.85 -19.34 11.26
CA SER A 512 -15.25 -18.49 12.38
C SER A 512 -14.10 -17.92 13.23
N ARG A 513 -12.85 -18.37 13.03
CA ARG A 513 -11.71 -17.94 13.86
C ARG A 513 -10.83 -16.87 13.22
N LYS A 514 -11.07 -16.52 11.94
CA LYS A 514 -10.22 -15.55 11.25
C LYS A 514 -10.28 -14.19 11.96
N ASP A 515 -11.49 -13.75 12.31
CA ASP A 515 -11.74 -12.50 13.03
C ASP A 515 -11.09 -12.48 14.43
N GLU A 516 -11.02 -13.64 15.11
CA GLU A 516 -10.38 -13.77 16.44
C GLU A 516 -8.84 -13.57 16.40
N PHE A 517 -8.21 -13.91 15.29
CA PHE A 517 -6.74 -13.87 15.14
C PHE A 517 -6.26 -12.64 14.38
N GLN A 518 -7.14 -12.01 13.62
CA GLN A 518 -6.75 -10.96 12.69
C GLN A 518 -6.21 -9.69 13.36
N ASN A 519 -6.72 -9.37 14.56
CA ASN A 519 -6.27 -8.21 15.34
C ASN A 519 -5.02 -8.48 16.20
N LEU A 520 -4.52 -9.71 16.21
CA LEU A 520 -3.31 -10.06 16.96
C LEU A 520 -2.05 -9.66 16.19
N ASP A 521 -1.01 -9.29 16.91
CA ASP A 521 0.33 -9.14 16.35
C ASP A 521 0.99 -10.50 16.09
N GLU A 522 2.13 -10.49 15.40
CA GLU A 522 2.84 -11.71 15.01
C GLU A 522 3.32 -12.53 16.21
N HIS A 523 3.74 -11.88 17.30
CA HIS A 523 4.17 -12.57 18.52
C HIS A 523 3.02 -13.33 19.19
N ALA A 524 1.85 -12.70 19.31
CA ALA A 524 0.66 -13.34 19.85
C ALA A 524 0.18 -14.49 18.96
N LEU A 525 0.29 -14.37 17.63
CA LEU A 525 -0.03 -15.45 16.70
C LEU A 525 0.93 -16.64 16.82
N LEU A 526 2.23 -16.39 16.95
CA LEU A 526 3.25 -17.41 17.21
C LEU A 526 2.98 -18.15 18.52
N GLU A 527 2.64 -17.43 19.59
CA GLU A 527 2.30 -18.03 20.88
C GLU A 527 1.07 -18.92 20.78
N LYS A 528 0.01 -18.46 20.09
CA LYS A 528 -1.19 -19.27 19.86
C LYS A 528 -0.90 -20.54 19.05
N LEU A 529 -0.05 -20.44 18.04
CA LEU A 529 0.38 -21.61 17.27
C LEU A 529 1.15 -22.60 18.15
N TYR A 530 2.11 -22.10 18.94
CA TYR A 530 2.86 -22.92 19.88
C TYR A 530 1.95 -23.65 20.87
N GLN A 531 1.03 -22.93 21.52
CA GLN A 531 0.08 -23.50 22.48
C GLN A 531 -0.81 -24.58 21.83
N ARG A 532 -1.21 -24.38 20.57
CA ARG A 532 -2.00 -25.36 19.82
C ARG A 532 -1.21 -26.63 19.51
N LEU A 533 0.06 -26.51 19.17
CA LEU A 533 0.92 -27.64 18.81
C LEU A 533 1.48 -28.38 20.02
N LEU A 534 1.63 -27.70 21.16
CA LEU A 534 2.20 -28.24 22.39
C LEU A 534 1.51 -29.54 22.83
N LYS A 535 2.31 -30.57 23.11
CA LYS A 535 1.93 -31.94 23.49
C LYS A 535 1.13 -32.73 22.44
N ASN A 536 0.83 -32.14 21.29
CA ASN A 536 0.13 -32.81 20.19
C ASN A 536 1.12 -33.31 19.14
N ARG A 537 0.86 -34.51 18.59
CA ARG A 537 1.59 -34.96 17.40
C ARG A 537 1.03 -34.25 16.16
N TYR A 538 1.82 -33.38 15.54
CA TYR A 538 1.39 -32.54 14.43
C TYR A 538 2.08 -32.87 13.11
N LEU A 539 1.39 -32.62 12.00
CA LEU A 539 1.94 -32.52 10.66
C LEU A 539 1.62 -31.12 10.12
N VAL A 540 2.65 -30.37 9.72
CA VAL A 540 2.44 -29.06 9.08
C VAL A 540 3.08 -29.06 7.70
N VAL A 541 2.32 -28.67 6.68
CA VAL A 541 2.82 -28.54 5.30
C VAL A 541 3.07 -27.07 4.99
N PHE A 542 4.30 -26.77 4.58
CA PHE A 542 4.68 -25.52 3.95
C PHE A 542 4.88 -25.78 2.46
N ASP A 543 3.89 -25.38 1.69
CA ASP A 543 3.83 -25.54 0.24
C ASP A 543 4.53 -24.36 -0.44
N ASP A 544 5.32 -24.66 -1.49
CA ASP A 544 6.13 -23.74 -2.30
C ASP A 544 7.07 -22.78 -1.52
N VAL A 545 7.96 -23.33 -0.69
CA VAL A 545 8.95 -22.53 0.06
C VAL A 545 10.08 -22.04 -0.85
N TRP A 546 10.23 -20.71 -0.96
CA TRP A 546 11.26 -20.05 -1.77
C TRP A 546 12.58 -19.84 -1.02
N ASP A 547 12.49 -19.53 0.27
CA ASP A 547 13.63 -19.23 1.14
C ASP A 547 13.47 -19.90 2.52
N ILE A 548 14.58 -20.34 3.11
CA ILE A 548 14.60 -20.95 4.44
C ILE A 548 14.33 -19.94 5.56
N GLU A 549 14.48 -18.65 5.32
CA GLU A 549 14.18 -17.57 6.27
C GLU A 549 12.80 -17.72 6.90
N VAL A 550 11.80 -18.14 6.11
CA VAL A 550 10.43 -18.43 6.57
C VAL A 550 10.42 -19.43 7.75
N TRP A 551 11.24 -20.48 7.66
CA TRP A 551 11.37 -21.45 8.75
C TRP A 551 12.15 -20.89 9.94
N ASN A 552 13.22 -20.13 9.69
CA ASN A 552 14.06 -19.57 10.74
C ASN A 552 13.27 -18.67 11.71
N GLU A 553 12.31 -17.93 11.18
CA GLU A 553 11.40 -17.09 11.96
C GLU A 553 10.29 -17.89 12.63
N LEU A 554 9.73 -18.92 11.96
CA LEU A 554 8.60 -19.69 12.49
C LEU A 554 8.95 -20.76 13.51
N ARG A 555 10.17 -21.32 13.45
CA ARG A 555 10.56 -22.52 14.22
C ARG A 555 10.29 -22.42 15.73
N ILE A 556 10.29 -21.20 16.28
CA ILE A 556 9.99 -20.94 17.70
C ILE A 556 8.57 -21.37 18.11
N ALA A 557 7.64 -21.43 17.15
CA ALA A 557 6.27 -21.88 17.38
C ALA A 557 6.08 -23.41 17.30
N PHE A 558 7.13 -24.18 17.01
CA PHE A 558 7.04 -25.62 16.76
C PHE A 558 7.73 -26.43 17.88
N PRO A 559 6.99 -26.89 18.90
CA PRO A 559 7.58 -27.65 20.01
C PRO A 559 8.08 -29.03 19.57
N ASN A 560 9.20 -29.47 20.14
CA ASN A 560 9.73 -30.82 19.97
C ASN A 560 9.47 -31.68 21.22
N ASP A 561 8.23 -32.14 21.35
CA ASP A 561 7.78 -32.99 22.46
C ASP A 561 8.21 -34.46 22.32
N LYS A 562 9.11 -34.76 21.38
CA LYS A 562 9.58 -36.12 21.07
C LYS A 562 8.44 -37.12 20.79
N ASN A 563 7.38 -36.64 20.15
CA ASN A 563 6.15 -37.39 19.86
C ASN A 563 6.02 -37.79 18.38
N GLY A 564 7.06 -37.60 17.57
CA GLY A 564 7.08 -37.95 16.15
C GLY A 564 6.33 -36.96 15.26
N SER A 565 6.29 -35.68 15.64
CA SER A 565 5.74 -34.61 14.79
C SER A 565 6.58 -34.40 13.53
N ARG A 566 5.95 -33.90 12.47
CA ARG A 566 6.54 -33.78 11.14
C ARG A 566 6.21 -32.45 10.49
N ILE A 567 7.09 -32.01 9.62
CA ILE A 567 6.90 -30.83 8.79
C ILE A 567 7.25 -31.23 7.35
N ILE A 568 6.40 -30.90 6.38
CA ILE A 568 6.70 -31.12 4.95
C ILE A 568 7.01 -29.77 4.35
N PHE A 569 8.15 -29.66 3.67
CA PHE A 569 8.45 -28.54 2.78
C PHE A 569 8.31 -29.03 1.36
N THR A 570 7.67 -28.26 0.50
CA THR A 570 7.85 -28.41 -0.95
C THR A 570 8.62 -27.22 -1.45
N SER A 571 9.65 -27.43 -2.27
CA SER A 571 10.46 -26.33 -2.82
C SER A 571 10.98 -26.67 -4.21
N ARG A 572 11.18 -25.63 -5.02
CA ARG A 572 11.86 -25.72 -6.31
C ARG A 572 13.38 -25.75 -6.17
N PHE A 573 13.89 -25.23 -5.05
CA PHE A 573 15.32 -25.00 -4.89
C PHE A 573 15.95 -25.99 -3.92
N SER A 574 17.02 -26.64 -4.35
CA SER A 574 17.74 -27.63 -3.53
C SER A 574 18.49 -26.99 -2.37
N ASN A 575 18.87 -25.71 -2.45
CA ASN A 575 19.51 -24.98 -1.35
C ASN A 575 18.59 -24.89 -0.12
N VAL A 576 17.30 -24.56 -0.31
CA VAL A 576 16.30 -24.53 0.78
C VAL A 576 16.32 -25.85 1.53
N ALA A 577 16.34 -26.98 0.82
CA ALA A 577 16.39 -28.31 1.42
C ALA A 577 17.71 -28.62 2.14
N SER A 578 18.84 -28.09 1.67
CA SER A 578 20.15 -28.28 2.31
C SER A 578 20.36 -27.45 3.57
N GLU A 579 19.62 -26.34 3.72
CA GLU A 579 19.72 -25.42 4.85
C GLU A 579 18.79 -25.80 6.02
N VAL A 580 17.91 -26.78 5.80
CA VAL A 580 16.94 -27.23 6.81
C VAL A 580 17.62 -27.91 7.99
N GLN A 581 17.60 -27.25 9.15
CA GLN A 581 17.96 -27.87 10.42
C GLN A 581 16.95 -28.98 10.76
N TYR A 582 17.41 -30.15 11.21
CA TYR A 582 16.57 -31.32 11.51
C TYR A 582 15.93 -32.01 10.28
N GLY A 583 16.42 -31.72 9.07
CA GLY A 583 16.03 -32.42 7.85
C GLY A 583 16.85 -33.69 7.62
N GLY A 584 16.21 -34.79 7.26
CA GLY A 584 16.89 -35.91 6.58
C GLY A 584 16.99 -35.67 5.08
N GLU A 585 17.64 -36.57 4.33
CA GLU A 585 17.85 -36.49 2.87
C GLU A 585 16.62 -36.00 2.10
N PRO A 586 16.73 -34.99 1.20
CA PRO A 586 15.58 -34.52 0.44
C PRO A 586 14.97 -35.58 -0.46
N HIS A 587 13.64 -35.57 -0.54
CA HIS A 587 12.90 -36.41 -1.47
C HIS A 587 12.81 -35.70 -2.82
N TYR A 588 13.72 -36.05 -3.73
CA TYR A 588 13.77 -35.49 -5.08
C TYR A 588 12.69 -36.13 -5.96
N LEU A 589 11.65 -35.36 -6.29
CA LEU A 589 10.57 -35.81 -7.15
C LEU A 589 11.01 -35.81 -8.62
N HIS A 590 10.94 -36.98 -9.25
CA HIS A 590 11.31 -37.16 -10.64
C HIS A 590 10.17 -36.79 -11.61
N PRO A 591 10.50 -36.38 -12.86
CA PRO A 591 9.51 -36.25 -13.93
C PRO A 591 8.82 -37.59 -14.25
N LEU A 592 7.61 -37.52 -14.79
CA LEU A 592 6.88 -38.68 -15.30
C LEU A 592 7.66 -39.37 -16.43
N SER A 593 7.58 -40.69 -16.49
CA SER A 593 8.02 -41.44 -17.65
C SER A 593 7.22 -41.07 -18.90
N GLU A 594 7.74 -41.39 -20.09
CA GLU A 594 7.02 -41.17 -21.36
C GLU A 594 5.65 -41.86 -21.35
N LYS A 595 5.56 -43.05 -20.74
CA LYS A 595 4.32 -43.82 -20.62
C LYS A 595 3.31 -43.15 -19.70
N GLU A 596 3.74 -42.69 -18.52
CA GLU A 596 2.86 -41.99 -17.56
C GLU A 596 2.41 -40.64 -18.10
N SER A 597 3.30 -39.93 -18.81
CA SER A 597 2.98 -38.68 -19.50
C SER A 597 1.89 -38.88 -20.53
N PHE A 598 2.02 -39.93 -21.35
CA PHE A 598 1.02 -40.29 -22.35
C PHE A 598 -0.30 -40.71 -21.70
N GLU A 599 -0.25 -41.51 -20.63
CA GLU A 599 -1.45 -41.89 -19.87
C GLU A 599 -2.18 -40.67 -19.30
N LEU A 600 -1.44 -39.72 -18.70
CA LEU A 600 -2.01 -38.48 -18.18
C LEU A 600 -2.62 -37.63 -19.29
N LEU A 601 -1.93 -37.49 -20.43
CA LEU A 601 -2.42 -36.77 -21.61
C LEU A 601 -3.77 -37.34 -22.07
N LEU A 602 -3.83 -38.66 -22.29
CA LEU A 602 -5.05 -39.32 -22.77
C LEU A 602 -6.21 -39.16 -21.80
N LYS A 603 -5.98 -39.35 -20.49
CA LYS A 603 -7.03 -39.18 -19.46
C LYS A 603 -7.53 -37.75 -19.40
N LYS A 604 -6.68 -36.75 -19.68
CA LYS A 604 -7.06 -35.33 -19.68
C LYS A 604 -7.78 -34.91 -20.96
N VAL A 605 -7.40 -35.45 -22.11
CA VAL A 605 -8.05 -35.14 -23.40
C VAL A 605 -9.40 -35.85 -23.55
N PHE A 606 -9.43 -37.16 -23.34
CA PHE A 606 -10.61 -38.00 -23.65
C PHE A 606 -11.45 -38.33 -22.40
N GLY A 607 -10.97 -38.04 -21.20
CA GLY A 607 -11.69 -38.34 -19.97
C GLY A 607 -11.89 -39.85 -19.77
N LYS A 608 -13.15 -40.30 -19.90
CA LYS A 608 -13.53 -41.73 -19.83
C LYS A 608 -13.63 -42.40 -21.21
N GLU A 609 -13.55 -41.61 -22.28
CA GLU A 609 -13.62 -42.12 -23.65
C GLU A 609 -12.24 -42.63 -24.09
N ASP A 610 -12.22 -43.60 -25.00
CA ASP A 610 -10.97 -44.16 -25.52
C ASP A 610 -10.37 -43.26 -26.61
N CYS A 611 -9.04 -43.12 -26.60
CA CYS A 611 -8.31 -42.43 -27.66
C CYS A 611 -8.44 -43.16 -29.00
N PRO A 612 -8.86 -42.48 -30.08
CA PRO A 612 -8.90 -43.03 -31.43
C PRO A 612 -7.54 -43.62 -31.84
N GLN A 613 -7.54 -44.78 -32.50
CA GLN A 613 -6.30 -45.49 -32.82
C GLN A 613 -5.32 -44.65 -33.67
N GLY A 614 -5.83 -43.87 -34.62
CA GLY A 614 -5.01 -42.99 -35.47
C GLY A 614 -4.29 -41.87 -34.71
N LEU A 615 -4.82 -41.43 -33.56
CA LEU A 615 -4.24 -40.35 -32.75
C LEU A 615 -3.26 -40.86 -31.69
N ARG A 616 -3.19 -42.16 -31.42
CA ARG A 616 -2.31 -42.71 -30.38
C ARG A 616 -0.82 -42.44 -30.65
N GLY A 617 -0.39 -42.58 -31.91
CA GLY A 617 1.00 -42.34 -32.29
C GLY A 617 1.40 -40.87 -32.07
N ILE A 618 0.57 -39.96 -32.58
CA ILE A 618 0.78 -38.52 -32.45
C ILE A 618 0.69 -38.07 -30.98
N GLY A 619 -0.28 -38.60 -30.23
CA GLY A 619 -0.42 -38.31 -28.81
C GLY A 619 0.80 -38.75 -27.99
N MET A 620 1.44 -39.88 -28.32
CA MET A 620 2.67 -40.30 -27.66
C MET A 620 3.82 -39.34 -27.99
N GLU A 621 3.92 -38.89 -29.24
CA GLU A 621 4.91 -37.90 -29.66
C GLU A 621 4.74 -36.57 -28.92
N ILE A 622 3.50 -36.08 -28.80
CA ILE A 622 3.16 -34.87 -28.05
C ILE A 622 3.52 -35.03 -26.56
N ALA A 623 3.15 -36.16 -25.94
CA ALA A 623 3.47 -36.42 -24.54
C ALA A 623 4.99 -36.45 -24.29
N LYS A 624 5.74 -37.03 -25.22
CA LYS A 624 7.22 -37.04 -25.17
C LYS A 624 7.81 -35.64 -25.22
N LYS A 625 7.23 -34.75 -26.03
CA LYS A 625 7.65 -33.33 -26.12
C LYS A 625 7.41 -32.54 -24.83
N CYS A 626 6.49 -33.00 -23.98
CA CYS A 626 6.26 -32.44 -22.64
C CYS A 626 7.33 -32.87 -21.61
N ARG A 627 8.26 -33.77 -21.98
CA ARG A 627 9.44 -34.17 -21.19
C ARG A 627 9.15 -34.58 -19.75
N GLY A 628 8.03 -35.26 -19.52
CA GLY A 628 7.69 -35.79 -18.21
C GLY A 628 7.11 -34.77 -17.22
N LEU A 629 6.85 -33.53 -17.62
CA LEU A 629 6.25 -32.53 -16.73
C LEU A 629 4.72 -32.66 -16.68
N PRO A 630 4.10 -33.05 -15.55
CA PRO A 630 2.64 -33.10 -15.44
C PRO A 630 1.96 -31.81 -15.84
N PHE A 631 2.52 -30.66 -15.42
CA PHE A 631 1.97 -29.35 -15.76
C PHE A 631 1.91 -29.11 -17.28
N ALA A 632 3.01 -29.34 -17.99
CA ALA A 632 3.06 -29.16 -19.44
C ALA A 632 2.08 -30.10 -20.16
N VAL A 633 2.02 -31.36 -19.72
CA VAL A 633 1.06 -32.35 -20.25
C VAL A 633 -0.38 -31.87 -20.07
N VAL A 634 -0.74 -31.33 -18.89
CA VAL A 634 -2.11 -30.88 -18.58
C VAL A 634 -2.49 -29.63 -19.39
N VAL A 635 -1.57 -28.68 -19.57
CA VAL A 635 -1.80 -27.48 -20.39
C VAL A 635 -2.00 -27.87 -21.86
N VAL A 636 -1.13 -28.75 -22.40
CA VAL A 636 -1.25 -29.25 -23.77
C VAL A 636 -2.54 -30.04 -23.96
N ALA A 637 -2.89 -30.91 -23.01
CA ALA A 637 -4.15 -31.66 -23.03
C ALA A 637 -5.37 -30.72 -23.11
N GLY A 638 -5.31 -29.57 -22.43
CA GLY A 638 -6.37 -28.56 -22.46
C GLY A 638 -6.59 -27.96 -23.85
N ILE A 639 -5.53 -27.76 -24.63
CA ILE A 639 -5.65 -27.31 -26.03
C ILE A 639 -6.24 -28.44 -26.88
N LEU A 640 -5.66 -29.64 -26.77
CA LEU A 640 -6.06 -30.81 -27.55
C LEU A 640 -7.53 -31.22 -27.33
N ALA A 641 -8.07 -30.94 -26.14
CA ALA A 641 -9.48 -31.16 -25.82
C ALA A 641 -10.44 -30.20 -26.55
N THR A 642 -9.93 -29.11 -27.14
CA THR A 642 -10.73 -28.08 -27.82
C THR A 642 -10.64 -28.09 -29.34
N ILE A 643 -9.62 -28.76 -29.89
CA ILE A 643 -9.47 -28.96 -31.32
C ILE A 643 -10.19 -30.25 -31.75
N GLU A 644 -10.65 -30.30 -33.00
CA GLU A 644 -11.26 -31.51 -33.54
C GLU A 644 -10.28 -32.69 -33.47
N HIS A 645 -10.79 -33.91 -33.26
CA HIS A 645 -10.00 -35.14 -33.23
C HIS A 645 -9.57 -35.58 -34.64
N ASP A 646 -9.08 -34.63 -35.42
CA ASP A 646 -8.54 -34.80 -36.75
C ASP A 646 -7.03 -35.04 -36.68
N ILE A 647 -6.55 -35.97 -37.51
CA ILE A 647 -5.16 -36.42 -37.52
C ILE A 647 -4.22 -35.28 -37.97
N LEU A 648 -4.60 -34.53 -39.01
CA LEU A 648 -3.75 -33.48 -39.59
C LEU A 648 -3.55 -32.32 -38.61
N VAL A 649 -4.62 -31.97 -37.87
CA VAL A 649 -4.55 -30.89 -36.87
C VAL A 649 -3.66 -31.28 -35.70
N TRP A 650 -3.68 -32.55 -35.28
CA TRP A 650 -2.79 -33.04 -34.23
C TRP A 650 -1.33 -33.14 -34.70
N GLU A 651 -1.08 -33.51 -35.96
CA GLU A 651 0.25 -33.51 -36.56
C GLU A 651 0.84 -32.10 -36.64
N GLU A 652 0.07 -31.12 -37.14
CA GLU A 652 0.48 -29.71 -37.19
C GLU A 652 0.81 -29.17 -35.78
N PHE A 653 -0.04 -29.48 -34.80
CA PHE A 653 0.22 -29.11 -33.41
C PHE A 653 1.51 -29.78 -32.88
N ALA A 654 1.72 -31.06 -33.16
CA ALA A 654 2.95 -31.74 -32.76
C ALA A 654 4.20 -31.08 -33.40
N GLU A 655 4.15 -30.71 -34.69
CA GLU A 655 5.25 -30.01 -35.37
C GLU A 655 5.53 -28.63 -34.76
N SER A 656 4.49 -27.87 -34.40
CA SER A 656 4.64 -26.57 -33.75
C SER A 656 5.38 -26.65 -32.41
N LEU A 657 5.20 -27.75 -31.65
CA LEU A 657 5.95 -28.03 -30.42
C LEU A 657 7.43 -28.38 -30.67
N SER A 658 7.78 -28.88 -31.87
CA SER A 658 9.14 -29.30 -32.25
C SER A 658 10.04 -28.16 -32.71
N SER A 659 9.47 -27.09 -33.29
CA SER A 659 10.21 -26.06 -34.02
C SER A 659 11.13 -25.17 -33.16
N THR A 660 11.07 -25.29 -31.84
CA THR A 660 11.77 -24.41 -30.92
C THR A 660 12.73 -25.18 -30.02
N THR A 661 14.04 -25.02 -30.24
CA THR A 661 15.12 -25.47 -29.36
C THR A 661 15.33 -24.50 -28.20
N VAL A 662 14.97 -24.87 -26.97
CA VAL A 662 15.46 -24.19 -25.75
C VAL A 662 15.96 -25.28 -24.80
N SER A 663 17.22 -25.18 -24.43
CA SER A 663 17.83 -25.90 -23.32
C SER A 663 17.68 -25.05 -22.05
N GLY A 664 17.16 -25.59 -20.95
CA GLY A 664 17.13 -24.88 -19.67
C GLY A 664 15.91 -25.17 -18.79
N THR A 665 15.81 -24.39 -17.70
CA THR A 665 14.80 -24.41 -16.61
C THR A 665 13.41 -23.94 -17.01
N ASP A 666 13.25 -23.37 -18.21
CA ASP A 666 12.05 -22.65 -18.66
C ASP A 666 11.20 -23.45 -19.66
N GLN A 667 11.35 -24.78 -19.67
CA GLN A 667 10.67 -25.66 -20.64
C GLN A 667 9.14 -25.58 -20.58
N TRP A 668 8.58 -25.27 -19.40
CA TRP A 668 7.15 -25.09 -19.21
C TRP A 668 6.61 -23.84 -19.95
N LYS A 669 7.42 -22.78 -20.12
CA LYS A 669 7.02 -21.51 -20.76
C LYS A 669 6.51 -21.73 -22.17
N LYS A 670 7.18 -22.59 -22.95
CA LYS A 670 6.79 -22.90 -24.33
C LYS A 670 5.44 -23.58 -24.46
N SER A 671 5.16 -24.54 -23.58
CA SER A 671 3.87 -25.24 -23.59
C SER A 671 2.74 -24.25 -23.29
N LEU A 672 3.02 -23.23 -22.47
CA LEU A 672 2.12 -22.12 -22.18
C LEU A 672 2.01 -21.10 -23.30
N GLU A 673 3.12 -20.66 -23.89
CA GLU A 673 3.16 -19.79 -25.07
C GLU A 673 2.28 -20.38 -26.18
N LEU A 674 2.49 -21.66 -26.51
CA LEU A 674 1.70 -22.34 -27.53
C LEU A 674 0.22 -22.44 -27.14
N SER A 675 -0.08 -22.73 -25.87
CA SER A 675 -1.47 -22.76 -25.35
C SER A 675 -2.16 -21.41 -25.50
N TYR A 676 -1.42 -20.34 -25.20
CA TYR A 676 -1.89 -18.99 -25.31
C TYR A 676 -2.02 -18.52 -26.76
N GLU A 677 -1.15 -18.96 -27.66
CA GLU A 677 -1.26 -18.72 -29.10
C GLU A 677 -2.53 -19.31 -29.68
N HIS A 678 -2.85 -20.56 -29.32
CA HIS A 678 -4.04 -21.30 -29.75
C HIS A 678 -5.34 -20.87 -29.04
N LEU A 679 -5.24 -19.98 -28.05
CA LEU A 679 -6.41 -19.49 -27.34
C LEU A 679 -7.23 -18.52 -28.22
N PRO A 680 -8.56 -18.63 -28.27
CA PRO A 680 -9.41 -17.65 -28.94
C PRO A 680 -9.12 -16.21 -28.48
N TYR A 681 -9.16 -15.25 -29.41
CA TYR A 681 -8.77 -13.86 -29.14
C TYR A 681 -9.46 -13.25 -27.91
N HIS A 682 -10.78 -13.48 -27.74
CA HIS A 682 -11.56 -12.96 -26.62
C HIS A 682 -11.12 -13.52 -25.24
N LEU A 683 -10.56 -14.73 -25.19
CA LEU A 683 -10.07 -15.34 -23.95
C LEU A 683 -8.66 -14.89 -23.58
N LYS A 684 -7.85 -14.44 -24.54
CA LYS A 684 -6.47 -13.96 -24.28
C LYS A 684 -6.45 -12.80 -23.29
N ALA A 685 -7.33 -11.81 -23.46
CA ALA A 685 -7.45 -10.69 -22.54
C ALA A 685 -7.96 -11.13 -21.15
N CYS A 686 -8.91 -12.07 -21.11
CA CYS A 686 -9.45 -12.62 -19.86
C CYS A 686 -8.38 -13.35 -19.05
N LEU A 687 -7.51 -14.14 -19.71
CA LEU A 687 -6.41 -14.84 -19.06
C LEU A 687 -5.32 -13.86 -18.56
N LEU A 688 -4.89 -12.91 -19.39
CA LEU A 688 -3.89 -11.93 -18.98
C LEU A 688 -4.35 -11.05 -17.80
N TYR A 689 -5.66 -10.87 -17.65
CA TYR A 689 -6.21 -10.10 -16.54
C TYR A 689 -5.91 -10.69 -15.17
N PHE A 690 -5.62 -11.99 -15.08
CA PHE A 690 -5.19 -12.61 -13.83
C PHE A 690 -3.88 -12.00 -13.29
N ALA A 691 -3.01 -11.43 -14.14
CA ALA A 691 -1.80 -10.73 -13.71
C ALA A 691 -2.07 -9.51 -12.80
N ALA A 692 -3.31 -9.00 -12.75
CA ALA A 692 -3.69 -7.93 -11.83
C ALA A 692 -3.75 -8.39 -10.36
N PHE A 693 -4.11 -9.65 -10.13
CA PHE A 693 -4.30 -10.25 -8.82
C PHE A 693 -3.00 -10.81 -8.26
N ARG A 694 -2.99 -11.26 -7.01
CA ARG A 694 -1.79 -11.87 -6.43
C ARG A 694 -1.62 -13.30 -6.90
N GLU A 695 -0.38 -13.76 -6.81
CA GLU A 695 -0.07 -15.18 -6.95
C GLU A 695 -0.88 -16.00 -5.95
N ASP A 696 -1.40 -17.14 -6.41
CA ASP A 696 -2.26 -18.07 -5.67
C ASP A 696 -3.55 -17.47 -5.06
N GLU A 697 -3.94 -16.26 -5.46
CA GLU A 697 -5.15 -15.62 -4.95
C GLU A 697 -6.41 -16.36 -5.41
N LYS A 698 -7.28 -16.68 -4.45
CA LYS A 698 -8.61 -17.24 -4.74
C LYS A 698 -9.56 -16.10 -5.07
N ILE A 699 -9.81 -15.92 -6.35
CA ILE A 699 -10.63 -14.83 -6.89
C ILE A 699 -12.09 -15.25 -6.92
N GLY A 700 -13.00 -14.36 -6.50
CA GLY A 700 -14.44 -14.56 -6.64
C GLY A 700 -14.84 -14.55 -8.10
N ALA A 701 -15.36 -15.66 -8.63
CA ALA A 701 -15.67 -15.81 -10.06
C ALA A 701 -16.65 -14.74 -10.56
N LYS A 702 -17.65 -14.39 -9.74
CA LYS A 702 -18.61 -13.32 -10.05
C LYS A 702 -17.95 -11.94 -10.19
N ASN A 703 -16.98 -11.62 -9.34
CA ASN A 703 -16.27 -10.34 -9.40
C ASN A 703 -15.34 -10.30 -10.62
N LEU A 704 -14.62 -11.39 -10.89
CA LEU A 704 -13.78 -11.52 -12.08
C LEU A 704 -14.58 -11.31 -13.38
N MET A 705 -15.74 -11.98 -13.51
CA MET A 705 -16.62 -11.82 -14.67
C MET A 705 -17.13 -10.38 -14.81
N ARG A 706 -17.48 -9.70 -13.71
CA ARG A 706 -17.88 -8.29 -13.75
C ARG A 706 -16.75 -7.38 -14.26
N LEU A 707 -15.52 -7.63 -13.82
CA LEU A 707 -14.35 -6.90 -14.31
C LEU A 707 -14.16 -7.14 -15.81
N TRP A 708 -14.23 -8.38 -16.30
CA TRP A 708 -14.14 -8.66 -17.74
C TRP A 708 -15.23 -7.97 -18.57
N ILE A 709 -16.46 -7.90 -18.04
CA ILE A 709 -17.56 -7.19 -18.70
C ILE A 709 -17.29 -5.68 -18.73
N ALA A 710 -16.87 -5.09 -17.60
CA ALA A 710 -16.60 -3.66 -17.49
C ALA A 710 -15.40 -3.22 -18.37
N GLU A 711 -14.39 -4.09 -18.48
CA GLU A 711 -13.25 -3.93 -19.39
C GLU A 711 -13.64 -4.01 -20.88
N GLY A 712 -14.81 -4.58 -21.18
CA GLY A 712 -15.25 -4.83 -22.55
C GLY A 712 -14.58 -6.05 -23.21
N PHE A 713 -14.01 -6.98 -22.42
CA PHE A 713 -13.48 -8.24 -22.97
C PHE A 713 -14.59 -9.19 -23.42
N VAL A 714 -15.78 -9.03 -22.85
CA VAL A 714 -16.94 -9.87 -23.14
C VAL A 714 -17.73 -9.30 -24.31
N GLU A 715 -17.84 -10.08 -25.38
CA GLU A 715 -18.58 -9.68 -26.58
C GLU A 715 -20.06 -9.42 -26.28
N LYS A 716 -20.63 -8.39 -26.93
CA LYS A 716 -22.07 -8.09 -26.86
C LYS A 716 -22.80 -8.86 -27.97
N ILE A 717 -23.50 -9.92 -27.60
CA ILE A 717 -24.30 -10.74 -28.52
C ILE A 717 -25.78 -10.45 -28.31
N GLU A 718 -26.49 -10.09 -29.38
CA GLU A 718 -27.92 -9.82 -29.33
C GLU A 718 -28.70 -11.03 -28.79
N GLY A 719 -29.59 -10.79 -27.82
CA GLY A 719 -30.39 -11.84 -27.18
C GLY A 719 -29.66 -12.64 -26.08
N LYS A 720 -28.37 -12.43 -25.82
CA LYS A 720 -27.63 -13.03 -24.71
C LYS A 720 -27.20 -11.98 -23.68
N ARG A 721 -27.26 -12.35 -22.40
CA ARG A 721 -26.73 -11.54 -21.29
C ARG A 721 -25.21 -11.63 -21.23
N SER A 722 -24.52 -10.51 -20.99
CA SER A 722 -23.05 -10.48 -20.87
C SER A 722 -22.54 -11.38 -19.75
N GLU A 723 -23.29 -11.56 -18.66
CA GLU A 723 -22.89 -12.46 -17.57
C GLU A 723 -22.86 -13.93 -18.01
N VAL A 724 -23.75 -14.34 -18.90
CA VAL A 724 -23.77 -15.70 -19.44
C VAL A 724 -22.57 -15.93 -20.35
N ILE A 725 -22.23 -14.95 -21.19
CA ILE A 725 -21.06 -15.02 -22.07
C ILE A 725 -19.76 -15.02 -21.25
N ALA A 726 -19.67 -14.21 -20.20
CA ALA A 726 -18.53 -14.19 -19.29
C ALA A 726 -18.36 -15.55 -18.56
N GLU A 727 -19.46 -16.20 -18.19
CA GLU A 727 -19.43 -17.54 -17.60
C GLU A 727 -18.99 -18.59 -18.63
N GLU A 728 -19.48 -18.52 -19.87
CA GLU A 728 -19.01 -19.36 -20.98
C GLU A 728 -17.47 -19.22 -21.16
N TYR A 729 -16.94 -18.00 -21.10
CA TYR A 729 -15.50 -17.72 -21.20
C TYR A 729 -14.70 -18.32 -20.05
N LEU A 730 -15.17 -18.15 -18.81
CA LEU A 730 -14.53 -18.74 -17.64
C LEU A 730 -14.52 -20.27 -17.73
N MET A 731 -15.62 -20.88 -18.15
CA MET A 731 -15.74 -22.33 -18.28
C MET A 731 -14.87 -22.88 -19.41
N ASP A 732 -14.66 -22.15 -20.51
CA ASP A 732 -13.72 -22.52 -21.57
C ASP A 732 -12.26 -22.49 -21.06
N LEU A 733 -11.87 -21.43 -20.33
CA LEU A 733 -10.54 -21.37 -19.69
C LEU A 733 -10.31 -22.51 -18.68
N ILE A 734 -11.33 -22.90 -17.93
CA ILE A 734 -11.28 -24.07 -17.03
C ILE A 734 -11.18 -25.37 -17.84
N GLY A 735 -11.96 -25.51 -18.91
CA GLY A 735 -11.90 -26.67 -19.82
C GLY A 735 -10.52 -26.86 -20.46
N ARG A 736 -9.81 -25.75 -20.70
CA ARG A 736 -8.42 -25.72 -21.19
C ARG A 736 -7.36 -25.92 -20.10
N ASN A 737 -7.76 -26.18 -18.85
CA ASN A 737 -6.87 -26.30 -17.69
C ASN A 737 -6.00 -25.06 -17.42
N LEU A 738 -6.39 -23.88 -17.93
CA LEU A 738 -5.68 -22.61 -17.67
C LEU A 738 -6.19 -21.90 -16.41
N VAL A 739 -7.40 -22.26 -15.97
CA VAL A 739 -8.02 -21.75 -14.74
C VAL A 739 -8.49 -22.92 -13.88
N MET A 740 -8.19 -22.88 -12.58
CA MET A 740 -8.56 -23.89 -11.61
C MET A 740 -9.74 -23.45 -10.75
N VAL A 741 -10.63 -24.39 -10.43
CA VAL A 741 -11.76 -24.17 -9.52
C VAL A 741 -11.32 -24.43 -8.08
N SER A 742 -11.45 -23.43 -7.21
CA SER A 742 -11.15 -23.59 -5.78
C SER A 742 -12.39 -23.96 -4.96
N LYS A 743 -13.56 -23.38 -5.25
CA LYS A 743 -14.82 -23.69 -4.56
C LYS A 743 -15.96 -23.67 -5.57
N SER A 744 -16.85 -24.63 -5.48
CA SER A 744 -18.12 -24.66 -6.22
C SER A 744 -19.22 -23.92 -5.46
N GLY A 745 -20.19 -23.36 -6.18
CA GLY A 745 -21.39 -22.76 -5.61
C GLY A 745 -22.33 -23.79 -5.00
N SER A 746 -23.15 -23.39 -4.02
CA SER A 746 -24.15 -24.26 -3.39
C SER A 746 -25.27 -24.71 -4.34
N ILE A 747 -25.50 -23.96 -5.43
CA ILE A 747 -26.50 -24.23 -6.46
C ILE A 747 -25.82 -24.74 -7.75
N GLY A 748 -24.53 -25.10 -7.69
CA GLY A 748 -23.69 -25.37 -8.86
C GLY A 748 -22.90 -24.13 -9.31
N GLY A 749 -22.08 -24.31 -10.35
CA GLY A 749 -21.20 -23.26 -10.89
C GLY A 749 -19.94 -23.01 -10.05
N VAL A 750 -19.10 -22.09 -10.53
CA VAL A 750 -17.82 -21.74 -9.90
C VAL A 750 -18.02 -20.58 -8.93
N LYS A 751 -17.67 -20.77 -7.65
CA LYS A 751 -17.72 -19.70 -6.63
C LYS A 751 -16.40 -18.92 -6.60
N THR A 752 -15.29 -19.65 -6.51
CA THR A 752 -13.94 -19.05 -6.54
C THR A 752 -13.03 -19.85 -7.46
N CYS A 753 -12.17 -19.15 -8.20
CA CYS A 753 -11.17 -19.70 -9.10
C CYS A 753 -9.80 -19.09 -8.85
N TYR A 754 -8.76 -19.69 -9.42
CA TYR A 754 -7.38 -19.22 -9.37
C TYR A 754 -6.61 -19.78 -10.58
N ILE A 755 -5.43 -19.26 -10.87
CA ILE A 755 -4.53 -19.82 -11.88
C ILE A 755 -3.28 -20.38 -11.21
N HIS A 756 -2.61 -21.31 -11.89
CA HIS A 756 -1.38 -21.93 -11.39
C HIS A 756 -0.25 -20.89 -11.39
N ASP A 757 0.66 -20.95 -10.42
CA ASP A 757 1.82 -20.05 -10.31
C ASP A 757 2.59 -19.84 -11.64
N LEU A 758 2.86 -20.90 -12.42
CA LEU A 758 3.50 -20.83 -13.74
C LEU A 758 2.64 -20.10 -14.79
N ILE A 759 1.32 -20.28 -14.74
CA ILE A 759 0.40 -19.54 -15.62
C ILE A 759 0.40 -18.06 -15.22
N PHE A 760 0.46 -17.78 -13.91
CA PHE A 760 0.52 -16.44 -13.38
C PHE A 760 1.81 -15.73 -13.78
N GLU A 761 2.96 -16.40 -13.64
CA GLU A 761 4.27 -15.92 -14.09
C GLU A 761 4.26 -15.60 -15.60
N PHE A 762 3.74 -16.52 -16.42
CA PHE A 762 3.55 -16.27 -17.85
C PHE A 762 2.65 -15.05 -18.11
N CYS A 763 1.48 -14.95 -17.45
CA CYS A 763 0.56 -13.83 -17.65
C CYS A 763 1.19 -12.49 -17.22
N LYS A 764 2.02 -12.48 -16.18
CA LYS A 764 2.72 -11.29 -15.69
C LYS A 764 3.74 -10.80 -16.72
N ASP A 765 4.54 -11.70 -17.28
CA ASP A 765 5.53 -11.39 -18.31
C ASP A 765 4.86 -10.93 -19.61
N GLU A 766 3.87 -11.69 -20.08
CA GLU A 766 3.12 -11.40 -21.31
C GLU A 766 2.33 -10.08 -21.21
N ALA A 767 1.72 -9.79 -20.05
CA ALA A 767 1.02 -8.53 -19.83
C ALA A 767 1.98 -7.33 -19.81
N LYS A 768 3.20 -7.50 -19.28
CA LYS A 768 4.24 -6.46 -19.29
C LYS A 768 4.74 -6.21 -20.71
N GLU A 769 5.06 -7.26 -21.46
CA GLU A 769 5.54 -7.16 -22.85
C GLU A 769 4.51 -6.45 -23.74
N LYS A 770 3.24 -6.84 -23.63
CA LYS A 770 2.13 -6.24 -24.39
C LYS A 770 1.66 -4.88 -23.85
N LYS A 771 2.27 -4.36 -22.79
CA LYS A 771 1.83 -3.15 -22.08
C LYS A 771 0.34 -3.20 -21.71
N PHE A 772 -0.17 -4.40 -21.43
CA PHE A 772 -1.59 -4.69 -21.19
C PHE A 772 -2.07 -4.19 -19.83
N LEU A 773 -1.19 -4.26 -18.82
CA LEU A 773 -1.43 -3.88 -17.43
C LEU A 773 -0.09 -3.57 -16.76
N ARG A 774 -0.07 -2.57 -15.86
CA ARG A 774 1.02 -2.36 -14.92
C ARG A 774 0.57 -2.74 -13.51
N VAL A 775 1.44 -3.40 -12.75
CA VAL A 775 1.27 -3.62 -11.31
C VAL A 775 2.26 -2.74 -10.56
N LEU A 776 1.81 -2.05 -9.51
CA LEU A 776 2.64 -1.26 -8.61
C LEU A 776 2.42 -1.68 -7.16
N GLN A 777 3.48 -1.67 -6.37
CA GLN A 777 3.46 -2.17 -5.00
C GLN A 777 4.14 -1.22 -4.00
N GLY A 778 3.43 -0.92 -2.91
CA GLY A 778 3.93 -0.07 -1.83
C GLY A 778 4.15 1.40 -2.21
N TYR A 779 4.56 2.22 -1.24
CA TYR A 779 4.80 3.65 -1.44
C TYR A 779 5.93 3.94 -2.43
N ASP A 780 7.04 3.19 -2.35
CA ASP A 780 8.25 3.51 -3.11
C ASP A 780 8.00 3.46 -4.62
N GLU A 781 7.41 2.37 -5.13
CA GLU A 781 7.06 2.27 -6.56
C GLU A 781 6.02 3.32 -6.97
N LEU A 782 4.97 3.52 -6.16
CA LEU A 782 3.91 4.49 -6.46
C LEU A 782 4.43 5.94 -6.49
N SER A 783 5.39 6.26 -5.63
CA SER A 783 5.91 7.62 -5.48
C SER A 783 6.79 8.05 -6.65
N ILE A 784 7.50 7.12 -7.29
CA ILE A 784 8.37 7.41 -8.43
C ILE A 784 7.73 7.08 -9.78
N PHE A 785 6.57 6.40 -9.79
CA PHE A 785 5.90 6.03 -11.03
C PHE A 785 5.49 7.26 -11.85
N ILE A 786 5.86 7.24 -13.13
CA ILE A 786 5.47 8.21 -14.15
C ILE A 786 4.60 7.49 -15.18
N GLU A 787 3.43 8.05 -15.47
CA GLU A 787 2.48 7.47 -16.43
C GLU A 787 3.14 7.33 -17.82
N PRO A 788 3.26 6.12 -18.38
CA PRO A 788 3.72 5.93 -19.74
C PRO A 788 2.62 6.26 -20.74
N PRO A 789 2.97 6.61 -22.01
CA PRO A 789 1.99 6.81 -23.06
C PRO A 789 1.08 5.59 -23.20
N ASN A 790 -0.24 5.82 -23.22
CA ASN A 790 -1.27 4.79 -23.39
C ASN A 790 -1.29 3.71 -22.30
N LEU A 791 -1.07 4.06 -21.02
CA LEU A 791 -1.28 3.12 -19.91
C LEU A 791 -2.76 2.71 -19.81
N PRO A 792 -3.15 1.48 -20.20
CA PRO A 792 -4.57 1.14 -20.27
C PRO A 792 -5.12 0.76 -18.89
N ARG A 793 -4.29 0.10 -18.07
CA ARG A 793 -4.70 -0.51 -16.80
C ARG A 793 -3.59 -0.44 -15.77
N LEU A 794 -3.99 -0.19 -14.53
CA LEU A 794 -3.11 -0.16 -13.38
C LEU A 794 -3.71 -0.98 -12.25
N SER A 795 -2.92 -1.91 -11.71
CA SER A 795 -3.20 -2.61 -10.46
C SER A 795 -2.25 -2.07 -9.39
N ILE A 796 -2.79 -1.67 -8.25
CA ILE A 796 -2.05 -1.13 -7.11
C ILE A 796 -2.20 -2.08 -5.93
N ARG A 797 -1.08 -2.47 -5.35
CA ARG A 797 -0.98 -3.28 -4.14
C ARG A 797 -0.33 -2.46 -3.05
N SER A 798 -1.12 -1.74 -2.26
CA SER A 798 -0.57 -0.80 -1.29
C SER A 798 -1.51 -0.58 -0.11
N SER A 799 -1.00 0.02 0.95
CA SER A 799 -1.87 0.60 1.97
C SER A 799 -2.58 1.81 1.35
N VAL A 800 -3.75 2.17 1.88
CA VAL A 800 -4.48 3.34 1.38
C VAL A 800 -3.69 4.62 1.68
N GLU A 801 -2.99 4.64 2.82
CA GLU A 801 -2.11 5.74 3.22
C GLU A 801 -0.98 5.95 2.23
N ASP A 802 -0.28 4.88 1.85
CA ASP A 802 0.82 4.95 0.90
C ASP A 802 0.34 5.37 -0.48
N PHE A 803 -0.85 4.90 -0.89
CA PHE A 803 -1.44 5.33 -2.15
C PHE A 803 -1.75 6.83 -2.16
N ILE A 804 -2.34 7.37 -1.10
CA ILE A 804 -2.62 8.80 -0.99
C ILE A 804 -1.33 9.62 -0.89
N LYS A 805 -0.40 9.21 -0.02
CA LYS A 805 0.90 9.86 0.15
C LYS A 805 1.70 9.87 -1.14
N SER A 806 1.58 8.82 -1.96
CA SER A 806 2.26 8.74 -3.24
C SER A 806 1.82 9.85 -4.20
N LYS A 807 0.58 10.36 -4.03
CA LYS A 807 -0.09 11.33 -4.90
C LYS A 807 0.01 10.93 -6.38
N LEU A 808 -0.23 9.65 -6.64
CA LEU A 808 -0.16 9.06 -7.98
C LEU A 808 -1.06 9.83 -8.95
N PHE A 809 -0.54 10.12 -10.14
CA PHE A 809 -1.24 10.90 -11.15
C PHE A 809 -1.14 10.21 -12.50
N CYS A 810 -2.26 9.60 -12.91
CA CYS A 810 -2.44 8.96 -14.20
C CYS A 810 -3.81 9.38 -14.77
N PRO A 811 -3.96 10.65 -15.21
CA PRO A 811 -5.25 11.21 -15.63
C PRO A 811 -5.88 10.51 -16.85
N HIS A 812 -5.09 9.77 -17.63
CA HIS A 812 -5.54 9.06 -18.83
C HIS A 812 -5.84 7.58 -18.59
N LEU A 813 -5.73 7.12 -17.34
CA LEU A 813 -5.93 5.73 -16.98
C LEU A 813 -7.36 5.25 -17.24
N GLY A 814 -7.49 4.11 -17.92
CA GLY A 814 -8.79 3.49 -18.21
C GLY A 814 -9.28 2.53 -17.11
N THR A 815 -8.36 1.88 -16.40
CA THR A 815 -8.69 0.94 -15.32
C THR A 815 -7.79 1.15 -14.12
N LEU A 816 -8.39 1.27 -12.94
CA LEU A 816 -7.69 1.26 -11.65
C LEU A 816 -8.21 0.12 -10.79
N LEU A 817 -7.32 -0.82 -10.46
CA LEU A 817 -7.59 -1.90 -9.51
C LEU A 817 -6.77 -1.67 -8.26
N PHE A 818 -7.42 -1.40 -7.13
CA PHE A 818 -6.74 -1.24 -5.85
C PHE A 818 -6.94 -2.49 -4.99
N PHE A 819 -5.84 -3.07 -4.52
CA PHE A 819 -5.82 -4.20 -3.61
C PHE A 819 -5.01 -3.84 -2.35
N TYR A 820 -5.64 -3.95 -1.18
CA TYR A 820 -4.98 -3.66 0.10
C TYR A 820 -3.85 -4.67 0.40
N VAL A 821 -2.72 -4.23 0.99
CA VAL A 821 -1.51 -5.07 1.25
C VAL A 821 -1.81 -6.38 1.99
N THR A 822 -2.78 -6.39 2.92
CA THR A 822 -3.14 -7.58 3.70
C THR A 822 -4.61 -7.97 3.46
N PRO A 823 -4.91 -9.08 2.75
CA PRO A 823 -6.27 -9.48 2.43
C PRO A 823 -7.14 -9.70 3.67
N GLY A 824 -8.24 -8.96 3.76
CA GLY A 824 -9.23 -9.06 4.83
C GLY A 824 -9.08 -8.02 5.94
N TYR A 825 -8.00 -7.24 5.99
CA TYR A 825 -7.96 -6.06 6.86
C TYR A 825 -9.01 -5.07 6.33
N GLU A 826 -10.14 -4.96 7.04
CA GLU A 826 -11.07 -3.88 6.79
C GLU A 826 -10.73 -2.67 7.68
N PHE A 827 -10.91 -1.50 7.10
CA PHE A 827 -11.08 -0.17 7.72
C PHE A 827 -9.83 0.67 8.05
N ARG A 828 -9.65 1.71 7.23
CA ARG A 828 -9.55 3.09 7.70
C ARG A 828 -10.52 3.95 6.88
N LEU A 829 -11.19 4.91 7.53
CA LEU A 829 -11.95 5.96 6.85
C LEU A 829 -10.96 6.82 6.08
N VAL A 830 -10.96 6.81 4.74
CA VAL A 830 -10.02 7.65 4.00
C VAL A 830 -10.70 8.43 2.88
N ASN A 831 -10.40 9.72 2.82
CA ASN A 831 -10.82 10.57 1.72
C ASN A 831 -10.14 10.12 0.42
N ILE A 832 -10.89 9.51 -0.48
CA ILE A 832 -10.43 9.17 -1.83
C ILE A 832 -11.08 10.03 -2.91
N SER A 833 -11.66 11.19 -2.56
CA SER A 833 -12.34 12.08 -3.53
C SER A 833 -11.43 12.52 -4.66
N PHE A 834 -10.12 12.61 -4.41
CA PHE A 834 -9.09 12.89 -5.42
C PHE A 834 -9.15 11.92 -6.62
N LEU A 835 -9.59 10.66 -6.40
CA LEU A 835 -9.74 9.69 -7.49
C LEU A 835 -10.73 10.19 -8.54
N PHE A 836 -11.83 10.76 -8.08
CA PHE A 836 -12.89 11.26 -8.95
C PHE A 836 -12.49 12.58 -9.62
N CYS A 837 -11.62 13.38 -8.99
CA CYS A 837 -11.09 14.61 -9.59
C CYS A 837 -10.06 14.35 -10.70
N ILE A 838 -9.18 13.37 -10.51
CA ILE A 838 -8.00 13.15 -11.37
C ILE A 838 -8.31 12.16 -12.50
N TYR A 839 -8.95 11.04 -12.18
CA TYR A 839 -9.03 9.90 -13.08
C TYR A 839 -10.32 9.91 -13.91
N LYS A 840 -10.55 11.02 -14.63
CA LYS A 840 -11.80 11.28 -15.39
C LYS A 840 -12.07 10.27 -16.52
N HIS A 841 -11.05 9.56 -16.98
CA HIS A 841 -11.14 8.59 -18.07
C HIS A 841 -11.38 7.14 -17.60
N LEU A 842 -11.55 6.92 -16.29
CA LEU A 842 -11.77 5.57 -15.76
C LEU A 842 -13.06 4.96 -16.31
N LYS A 843 -12.90 3.74 -16.81
CA LYS A 843 -13.98 2.82 -17.18
C LYS A 843 -14.21 1.79 -16.09
N VAL A 844 -13.14 1.31 -15.46
CA VAL A 844 -13.18 0.28 -14.42
C VAL A 844 -12.48 0.79 -13.17
N LEU A 845 -13.18 0.76 -12.04
CA LEU A 845 -12.65 1.08 -10.73
C LEU A 845 -12.95 -0.06 -9.77
N ASN A 846 -11.91 -0.74 -9.29
CA ASN A 846 -12.03 -1.72 -8.23
C ASN A 846 -11.44 -1.16 -6.93
N LEU A 847 -12.29 -1.01 -5.93
CA LEU A 847 -11.94 -0.62 -4.56
C LEU A 847 -12.37 -1.71 -3.57
N GLU A 848 -12.46 -2.97 -4.01
CA GLU A 848 -12.85 -4.10 -3.16
C GLU A 848 -11.97 -4.16 -1.88
N GLY A 849 -12.63 -4.21 -0.72
CA GLY A 849 -11.95 -4.14 0.58
C GLY A 849 -11.75 -2.74 1.15
N ILE A 850 -12.07 -1.68 0.41
CA ILE A 850 -12.15 -0.30 0.94
C ILE A 850 -13.60 0.02 1.27
N ASN A 851 -13.88 0.32 2.54
CA ASN A 851 -15.18 0.89 2.90
C ASN A 851 -15.11 2.41 2.92
N LEU A 852 -15.93 3.03 2.07
CA LEU A 852 -16.01 4.48 1.96
C LEU A 852 -16.78 5.11 3.12
N TRP A 853 -17.71 4.38 3.76
CA TRP A 853 -18.65 4.85 4.79
C TRP A 853 -19.23 6.26 4.55
N LEU A 854 -19.24 6.71 3.30
CA LEU A 854 -19.86 7.96 2.90
C LEU A 854 -21.36 7.73 2.91
N LYS A 855 -22.10 8.65 3.54
CA LYS A 855 -23.57 8.61 3.49
C LYS A 855 -24.09 8.77 2.06
N GLU A 856 -23.33 9.49 1.22
CA GLU A 856 -23.62 9.76 -0.18
C GLU A 856 -22.31 9.73 -0.97
N PHE A 857 -22.32 9.29 -2.24
CA PHE A 857 -21.14 9.38 -3.09
C PHE A 857 -20.75 10.84 -3.31
N PRO A 858 -19.44 11.18 -3.43
CA PRO A 858 -19.02 12.52 -3.78
C PRO A 858 -19.64 12.93 -5.12
N THR A 859 -20.08 14.18 -5.24
CA THR A 859 -20.68 14.71 -6.48
C THR A 859 -19.75 14.57 -7.68
N GLU A 860 -18.44 14.52 -7.46
CA GLU A 860 -17.42 14.30 -8.47
C GLU A 860 -17.55 12.94 -9.16
N VAL A 861 -18.17 11.94 -8.52
CA VAL A 861 -18.46 10.64 -9.15
C VAL A 861 -19.37 10.81 -10.38
N GLU A 862 -20.29 11.77 -10.34
CA GLU A 862 -21.17 12.07 -11.48
C GLU A 862 -20.39 12.54 -12.72
N SER A 863 -19.17 13.06 -12.52
CA SER A 863 -18.28 13.48 -13.62
C SER A 863 -17.57 12.32 -14.31
N LEU A 864 -17.60 11.10 -13.75
CA LEU A 864 -16.99 9.91 -14.34
C LEU A 864 -17.92 9.23 -15.36
N LEU A 865 -18.18 9.91 -16.46
CA LEU A 865 -19.11 9.45 -17.53
C LEU A 865 -18.72 8.10 -18.15
N CYS A 866 -17.43 7.74 -18.09
CA CYS A 866 -16.88 6.52 -18.64
C CYS A 866 -17.05 5.30 -17.72
N LEU A 867 -17.29 5.52 -16.42
CA LEU A 867 -17.31 4.45 -15.41
C LEU A 867 -18.45 3.47 -15.69
N ARG A 868 -18.20 2.17 -15.46
CA ARG A 868 -19.12 1.07 -15.77
C ARG A 868 -19.36 0.14 -14.60
#